data_AF-B3NPS5-F1
#
_entry.id   AF-B3NPS5-F1
#
_cell.length_a   1.000
_cell.length_b   1.000
_cell.length_c   1.000
_cell.angle_alpha   90.00
_cell.angle_beta   90.00
_cell.angle_gamma   90.00
#
_symmetry.space_group_name_H-M   'P 1'
#
loop_
_entity.id
_entity.type
_entity.pdbx_description
1 polymer ?
#
loop_
_entity_poly.entity_id
_entity_poly.type
_entity_poly.pdbx_seq_one_letter_code
_entity_poly.pdbx_strand_id
1 'polypeptide(L)'
;MQRGKISFGKIQLNVNKAPAEPKSDETEREDAKVSTEAGGNGGGFKKMDKQQMIRQIEDVAEDLESQHLKEVMGISGFGRKAAKVFDINEQIEKARVTRPRIDKKKEESKPDEDDKEAEEQEDVIGPLPPAVNTDKEKTTKESSKDENSDDDDDSSDDDSDDEQSLAKRIPYTHEVQMQHGSRAVLALAGDPSGARLVSGSIDYDMCFWDFAGMDSGMRSFRQLQPCENHPIRSLQYSVTGDMILVISGNAQAKVLDRDGFEKLECCKGDQYISDMSRTKGHVAQLTSGCWHPFNREQFLTAALDGTLRIWQGLKSKEQVQVIKTRAQGGLRTNAASCNFNRDATLIAAGCVDGSIQTWDTRKMFVNTTHCVRDAHQKGSEITSIVFSYMGQQLATRSNDETMKLWDLRQFKHPLHTWTNLFSRYDTTDCCFSPDDRLLVTGESLPKGQAEANLYFYSTKSYEEVQRIPVSNAHVVKTLWHPKLNQLFVSCGNGTIKCYYDEQRSIRGAKLCVVKTHRKRQPMEMVGVSQIITPHALPLFRQEKSRTSRKRMEKARMDPVKSQRPDLPITSGQGGRVASSGGTLSSYVIRNLGLSKRVDDDQDPREAILKYAKDAAENPYWIAPAYKQTQPKAIFSEKLPADEPATKKPKTEADK
;
A
#
# COMPACT_ATOMS: atom_id res chain seq x y z
N MET A 1 34.20 55.32 -12.19
CA MET A 1 33.19 54.70 -13.06
C MET A 1 31.83 55.32 -12.77
N GLN A 2 31.29 56.07 -13.73
CA GLN A 2 30.00 56.76 -13.64
C GLN A 2 28.86 55.74 -13.59
N ARG A 3 27.91 55.91 -12.66
CA ARG A 3 26.65 55.14 -12.60
C ARG A 3 25.58 55.89 -13.39
N GLY A 4 25.11 55.30 -14.49
CA GLY A 4 23.99 55.83 -15.27
C GLY A 4 22.66 55.68 -14.54
N LYS A 5 21.89 56.76 -14.49
CA LYS A 5 20.49 56.79 -14.03
C LYS A 5 19.58 56.29 -15.15
N ILE A 6 18.71 55.33 -14.87
CA ILE A 6 17.63 54.87 -15.77
C ILE A 6 16.33 55.50 -15.28
N SER A 7 15.64 56.25 -16.14
CA SER A 7 14.35 56.88 -15.85
C SER A 7 13.19 55.98 -16.28
N PHE A 8 12.23 55.76 -15.38
CA PHE A 8 10.95 55.11 -15.70
C PHE A 8 9.89 56.14 -16.11
N GLY A 9 9.16 55.84 -17.19
CA GLY A 9 8.06 56.65 -17.70
C GLY A 9 6.86 56.66 -16.74
N LYS A 10 6.24 57.84 -16.58
CA LYS A 10 5.06 58.08 -15.73
C LYS A 10 3.81 57.44 -16.35
N ILE A 11 3.15 56.54 -15.62
CA ILE A 11 1.78 56.08 -15.89
C ILE A 11 0.88 56.86 -14.94
N GLN A 12 -0.06 57.65 -15.49
CA GLN A 12 -1.07 58.35 -14.71
C GLN A 12 -2.27 57.44 -14.48
N LEU A 13 -2.55 57.13 -13.22
CA LEU A 13 -3.76 56.43 -12.76
C LEU A 13 -4.78 57.47 -12.31
N ASN A 14 -5.84 57.67 -13.10
CA ASN A 14 -7.00 58.45 -12.68
C ASN A 14 -7.93 57.57 -11.83
N VAL A 15 -7.80 57.72 -10.51
CA VAL A 15 -8.74 57.19 -9.52
C VAL A 15 -9.77 58.28 -9.26
N ASN A 16 -10.97 58.14 -9.82
CA ASN A 16 -12.25 58.66 -9.31
C ASN A 16 -13.36 58.51 -10.38
N LYS A 17 -14.12 57.41 -10.31
CA LYS A 17 -15.48 57.36 -10.87
C LYS A 17 -16.32 56.37 -10.07
N ALA A 18 -17.19 56.90 -9.22
CA ALA A 18 -18.26 56.16 -8.55
C ALA A 18 -19.46 56.00 -9.51
N PRO A 19 -20.34 54.99 -9.31
CA PRO A 19 -21.38 54.61 -10.27
C PRO A 19 -22.59 55.57 -10.21
N ALA A 20 -23.22 55.83 -11.35
CA ALA A 20 -24.42 56.64 -11.44
C ALA A 20 -25.68 55.75 -11.41
N GLU A 21 -26.60 56.07 -10.49
CA GLU A 21 -27.96 55.52 -10.42
C GLU A 21 -28.85 56.08 -11.55
N PRO A 22 -29.86 55.33 -12.01
CA PRO A 22 -30.78 55.80 -13.05
C PRO A 22 -31.96 56.57 -12.43
N LYS A 23 -32.22 57.78 -12.95
CA LYS A 23 -33.49 58.48 -12.75
C LYS A 23 -34.28 58.55 -14.06
N SER A 24 -35.55 58.23 -13.91
CA SER A 24 -36.69 58.40 -14.80
C SER A 24 -36.86 59.85 -15.25
N ASP A 25 -37.29 60.07 -16.49
CA ASP A 25 -38.24 61.13 -16.82
C ASP A 25 -39.03 60.78 -18.10
N GLU A 26 -40.33 61.01 -18.02
CA GLU A 26 -41.35 60.89 -19.06
C GLU A 26 -41.51 62.21 -19.86
N THR A 27 -42.33 62.14 -20.92
CA THR A 27 -42.93 63.22 -21.76
C THR A 27 -42.02 63.72 -22.91
N GLU A 28 -42.44 63.89 -24.18
CA GLU A 28 -43.72 64.19 -24.85
C GLU A 28 -43.79 63.51 -26.25
N ARG A 29 -44.88 62.82 -26.61
CA ARG A 29 -45.91 63.15 -27.64
C ARG A 29 -45.42 63.66 -29.02
N GLU A 30 -45.74 62.94 -30.10
CA GLU A 30 -46.79 63.32 -31.07
C GLU A 30 -47.03 62.28 -32.19
N ASP A 31 -48.30 61.91 -32.29
CA ASP A 31 -49.16 61.26 -33.30
C ASP A 31 -48.70 60.99 -34.75
N ALA A 32 -49.02 59.78 -35.24
CA ALA A 32 -49.60 59.58 -36.58
C ALA A 32 -50.47 58.29 -36.68
N LYS A 33 -51.66 58.49 -37.24
CA LYS A 33 -52.85 57.61 -37.45
C LYS A 33 -52.55 56.28 -38.15
N VAL A 34 -53.05 55.15 -37.64
CA VAL A 34 -54.32 54.44 -37.98
C VAL A 34 -54.48 54.04 -39.46
N SER A 35 -54.40 52.74 -39.71
CA SER A 35 -55.31 52.01 -40.62
C SER A 35 -55.52 50.58 -40.12
N THR A 36 -56.75 50.31 -39.74
CA THR A 36 -57.36 49.03 -39.31
C THR A 36 -57.63 48.10 -40.49
N GLU A 37 -57.40 46.80 -40.31
CA GLU A 37 -58.21 45.64 -40.79
C GLU A 37 -57.55 44.36 -40.20
N ALA A 38 -58.07 43.78 -39.11
CA ALA A 38 -59.22 42.86 -39.00
C ALA A 38 -58.87 41.38 -39.27
N GLY A 39 -58.95 40.56 -38.20
CA GLY A 39 -58.83 39.10 -38.18
C GLY A 39 -57.64 38.64 -37.33
N GLY A 40 -57.72 38.31 -36.03
CA GLY A 40 -58.80 37.72 -35.26
C GLY A 40 -58.37 36.33 -34.80
N ASN A 41 -57.74 36.23 -33.62
CA ASN A 41 -58.20 35.48 -32.43
C ASN A 41 -57.03 35.19 -31.47
N GLY A 42 -57.21 35.54 -30.20
CA GLY A 42 -56.19 35.54 -29.16
C GLY A 42 -55.83 34.16 -28.57
N GLY A 43 -54.76 34.15 -27.77
CA GLY A 43 -54.38 32.99 -26.95
C GLY A 43 -53.11 33.22 -26.12
N GLY A 44 -53.29 33.85 -24.95
CA GLY A 44 -52.46 33.83 -23.73
C GLY A 44 -50.98 33.41 -23.78
N PHE A 45 -50.11 34.36 -23.40
CA PHE A 45 -48.74 34.11 -22.96
C PHE A 45 -48.71 33.14 -21.75
N LYS A 46 -48.12 31.95 -21.92
CA LYS A 46 -47.67 31.11 -20.81
C LYS A 46 -46.29 31.58 -20.35
N LYS A 47 -46.15 31.91 -19.06
CA LYS A 47 -44.87 32.08 -18.39
C LYS A 47 -44.06 30.79 -18.52
N MET A 48 -42.87 30.86 -19.13
CA MET A 48 -41.92 29.75 -19.17
C MET A 48 -41.29 29.55 -17.78
N ASP A 49 -41.12 28.28 -17.41
CA ASP A 49 -40.68 27.87 -16.09
C ASP A 49 -39.21 28.20 -15.85
N LYS A 50 -38.87 28.64 -14.63
CA LYS A 50 -37.50 29.09 -14.27
C LYS A 50 -36.43 28.01 -14.52
N GLN A 51 -36.80 26.74 -14.41
CA GLN A 51 -35.92 25.60 -14.67
C GLN A 51 -35.65 25.37 -16.16
N GLN A 52 -36.59 25.72 -17.04
CA GLN A 52 -36.38 25.66 -18.50
C GLN A 52 -35.44 26.78 -18.97
N MET A 53 -35.52 27.95 -18.36
CA MET A 53 -34.57 29.05 -18.60
C MET A 53 -33.14 28.68 -18.17
N ILE A 54 -32.97 28.03 -17.01
CA ILE A 54 -31.65 27.60 -16.53
C ILE A 54 -31.03 26.57 -17.48
N ARG A 55 -31.80 25.59 -17.95
CA ARG A 55 -31.31 24.60 -18.94
C ARG A 55 -30.91 25.24 -20.27
N GLN A 56 -31.67 26.22 -20.75
CA GLN A 56 -31.32 26.95 -21.98
C GLN A 56 -30.04 27.79 -21.80
N ILE A 57 -29.78 28.31 -20.60
CA ILE A 57 -28.55 29.04 -20.29
C ILE A 57 -27.35 28.07 -20.21
N GLU A 58 -27.54 26.89 -19.63
CA GLU A 58 -26.51 25.82 -19.58
C GLU A 58 -26.18 25.30 -20.98
N ASP A 59 -27.18 25.05 -21.83
CA ASP A 59 -26.98 24.60 -23.22
C ASP A 59 -26.21 25.66 -24.05
N VAL A 60 -26.50 26.95 -23.84
CA VAL A 60 -25.78 28.05 -24.52
C VAL A 60 -24.36 28.21 -23.99
N ALA A 61 -24.11 27.93 -22.71
CA ALA A 61 -22.78 27.95 -22.11
C ALA A 61 -21.91 26.80 -22.65
N GLU A 62 -22.46 25.59 -22.76
CA GLU A 62 -21.77 24.43 -23.34
C GLU A 62 -21.45 24.64 -24.83
N ASP A 63 -22.35 25.29 -25.57
CA ASP A 63 -22.10 25.64 -26.98
C ASP A 63 -20.98 26.69 -27.13
N LEU A 64 -20.88 27.67 -26.21
CA LEU A 64 -19.77 28.64 -26.21
C LEU A 64 -18.42 28.00 -25.85
N GLU A 65 -18.40 27.10 -24.85
CA GLU A 65 -17.19 26.39 -24.46
C GLU A 65 -16.70 25.46 -25.57
N SER A 66 -17.61 24.79 -26.28
CA SER A 66 -17.29 23.93 -27.41
C SER A 66 -16.80 24.70 -28.64
N GLN A 67 -17.23 25.95 -28.83
CA GLN A 67 -16.70 26.85 -29.85
C GLN A 67 -15.30 27.35 -29.49
N HIS A 68 -15.07 27.72 -28.22
CA HIS A 68 -13.76 28.17 -27.74
C HIS A 68 -12.71 27.06 -27.82
N LEU A 69 -13.07 25.82 -27.48
CA LEU A 69 -12.21 24.64 -27.64
C LEU A 69 -11.88 24.33 -29.11
N LYS A 70 -12.78 24.62 -30.05
CA LYS A 70 -12.54 24.46 -31.50
C LYS A 70 -11.58 25.51 -32.05
N GLU A 71 -11.65 26.75 -31.55
CA GLU A 71 -10.72 27.82 -31.94
C GLU A 71 -9.31 27.58 -31.38
N VAL A 72 -9.20 27.11 -30.13
CA VAL A 72 -7.91 26.85 -29.47
C VAL A 72 -7.19 25.63 -30.05
N MET A 73 -7.92 24.63 -30.55
CA MET A 73 -7.34 23.35 -30.99
C MET A 73 -7.19 23.20 -32.51
N GLY A 74 -7.70 24.13 -33.34
CA GLY A 74 -7.36 24.21 -34.78
C GLY A 74 -7.72 22.99 -35.65
N ILE A 75 -8.64 22.12 -35.22
CA ILE A 75 -9.00 20.88 -35.96
C ILE A 75 -10.43 21.00 -36.50
N SER A 76 -10.55 21.40 -37.77
CA SER A 76 -11.82 21.36 -38.51
C SER A 76 -11.89 20.08 -39.35
N GLY A 77 -12.70 19.10 -38.94
CA GLY A 77 -13.04 17.98 -39.84
C GLY A 77 -13.21 16.62 -39.21
N PHE A 78 -14.12 16.46 -38.26
CA PHE A 78 -14.66 15.11 -37.95
C PHE A 78 -16.18 15.12 -38.01
N GLY A 79 -16.72 14.39 -38.98
CA GLY A 79 -18.13 14.33 -39.31
C GLY A 79 -18.99 13.79 -38.17
N ARG A 80 -20.22 14.29 -38.09
CA ARG A 80 -21.28 13.87 -37.17
C ARG A 80 -21.51 12.35 -37.28
N LYS A 81 -21.02 11.59 -36.32
CA LYS A 81 -21.61 10.28 -35.96
C LYS A 81 -22.33 10.49 -34.64
N ALA A 82 -23.65 10.33 -34.67
CA ALA A 82 -24.50 10.41 -33.50
C ALA A 82 -23.95 9.52 -32.38
N ALA A 83 -23.64 10.12 -31.23
CA ALA A 83 -23.34 9.38 -30.02
C ALA A 83 -24.58 8.56 -29.65
N LYS A 84 -24.47 7.22 -29.66
CA LYS A 84 -25.48 6.37 -29.06
C LYS A 84 -25.47 6.62 -27.56
N VAL A 85 -26.54 7.23 -27.06
CA VAL A 85 -26.83 7.32 -25.63
C VAL A 85 -27.10 5.89 -25.14
N PHE A 86 -26.34 5.43 -24.16
CA PHE A 86 -26.54 4.12 -23.55
C PHE A 86 -27.53 4.28 -22.39
N ASP A 87 -28.69 3.61 -22.49
CA ASP A 87 -29.66 3.56 -21.40
C ASP A 87 -29.24 2.48 -20.39
N ILE A 88 -28.84 2.93 -19.21
CA ILE A 88 -28.27 2.12 -18.13
C ILE A 88 -29.33 1.16 -17.58
N ASN A 89 -30.61 1.54 -17.62
CA ASN A 89 -31.69 0.70 -17.12
C ASN A 89 -31.90 -0.55 -17.98
N GLU A 90 -31.75 -0.42 -19.31
CA GLU A 90 -31.89 -1.54 -20.24
C GLU A 90 -30.75 -2.57 -20.08
N GLN A 91 -29.56 -2.12 -19.67
CA GLN A 91 -28.42 -3.00 -19.38
C GLN A 91 -28.58 -3.73 -18.05
N ILE A 92 -29.17 -3.09 -17.03
CA ILE A 92 -29.46 -3.70 -15.74
C ILE A 92 -30.53 -4.79 -15.88
N GLU A 93 -31.56 -4.57 -16.69
CA GLU A 93 -32.58 -5.59 -16.97
C GLU A 93 -32.01 -6.80 -17.72
N LYS A 94 -31.15 -6.58 -18.73
CA LYS A 94 -30.46 -7.68 -19.43
C LYS A 94 -29.55 -8.49 -18.50
N ALA A 95 -28.90 -7.83 -17.54
CA ALA A 95 -28.09 -8.50 -16.51
C ALA A 95 -28.94 -9.27 -15.48
N ARG A 96 -30.18 -8.81 -15.22
CA ARG A 96 -31.10 -9.47 -14.29
C ARG A 96 -31.75 -10.73 -14.90
N VAL A 97 -31.97 -10.74 -16.21
CA VAL A 97 -32.50 -11.89 -16.96
C VAL A 97 -31.46 -13.00 -17.16
N THR A 98 -30.17 -12.67 -17.18
CA THR A 98 -29.08 -13.64 -17.44
C THR A 98 -28.55 -14.35 -16.19
N ARG A 99 -29.11 -14.09 -14.99
CA ARG A 99 -28.68 -14.74 -13.75
C ARG A 99 -29.36 -16.11 -13.55
N PRO A 100 -28.62 -17.22 -13.36
CA PRO A 100 -29.23 -18.51 -13.04
C PRO A 100 -29.93 -18.46 -11.68
N ARG A 101 -31.15 -19.02 -11.60
CA ARG A 101 -31.91 -19.16 -10.35
C ARG A 101 -31.34 -20.31 -9.52
N ILE A 102 -31.05 -20.05 -8.25
CA ILE A 102 -30.73 -21.08 -7.26
C ILE A 102 -32.04 -21.43 -6.57
N ASP A 103 -32.59 -22.60 -6.89
CA ASP A 103 -33.79 -23.15 -6.25
C ASP A 103 -33.44 -23.70 -4.87
N LYS A 104 -33.95 -23.06 -3.81
CA LYS A 104 -33.96 -23.64 -2.46
C LYS A 104 -35.15 -24.61 -2.36
N LYS A 105 -34.88 -25.92 -2.39
CA LYS A 105 -35.85 -26.92 -1.95
C LYS A 105 -35.98 -26.88 -0.42
N LYS A 106 -37.23 -26.92 0.05
CA LYS A 106 -37.62 -27.15 1.44
C LYS A 106 -37.45 -28.64 1.74
N GLU A 107 -36.81 -28.97 2.85
CA GLU A 107 -36.89 -30.31 3.44
C GLU A 107 -37.51 -30.23 4.84
N GLU A 108 -38.51 -31.09 5.03
CA GLU A 108 -39.20 -31.39 6.28
C GLU A 108 -38.37 -32.37 7.11
N SER A 109 -38.49 -32.29 8.43
CA SER A 109 -37.67 -33.02 9.41
C SER A 109 -38.40 -34.20 10.04
N LYS A 110 -37.65 -35.31 10.22
CA LYS A 110 -37.60 -36.28 11.35
C LYS A 110 -37.20 -37.71 10.90
N PRO A 111 -36.68 -38.59 11.78
CA PRO A 111 -35.52 -38.43 12.68
C PRO A 111 -34.54 -39.63 12.61
N ASP A 112 -33.46 -39.52 13.39
CA ASP A 112 -32.21 -40.29 13.44
C ASP A 112 -32.28 -41.79 13.77
N GLU A 113 -31.27 -42.56 13.31
CA GLU A 113 -30.72 -43.76 13.96
C GLU A 113 -29.27 -44.08 13.47
N ASP A 114 -28.31 -43.92 14.40
CA ASP A 114 -27.11 -44.70 14.76
C ASP A 114 -26.10 -45.31 13.74
N ASP A 115 -24.86 -44.79 13.86
CA ASP A 115 -23.56 -45.45 14.11
C ASP A 115 -22.83 -46.40 13.11
N LYS A 116 -21.62 -45.90 12.73
CA LYS A 116 -20.28 -46.55 12.68
C LYS A 116 -19.59 -46.93 11.35
N GLU A 117 -18.50 -46.17 11.13
CA GLU A 117 -17.13 -46.53 10.72
C GLU A 117 -16.84 -47.22 9.35
N ALA A 118 -16.17 -46.51 8.44
CA ALA A 118 -14.80 -46.81 7.95
C ALA A 118 -14.35 -45.84 6.84
N GLU A 119 -13.04 -45.72 6.70
CA GLU A 119 -12.20 -44.72 6.01
C GLU A 119 -12.33 -44.68 4.47
N GLU A 120 -12.11 -43.50 3.85
CA GLU A 120 -11.11 -43.28 2.78
C GLU A 120 -11.02 -41.79 2.37
N GLN A 121 -9.79 -41.36 2.06
CA GLN A 121 -9.36 -40.00 1.73
C GLN A 121 -9.57 -39.66 0.25
N GLU A 122 -10.03 -38.43 -0.04
CA GLU A 122 -9.63 -37.72 -1.27
C GLU A 122 -9.35 -36.24 -0.98
N ASP A 123 -8.18 -35.80 -1.45
CA ASP A 123 -7.62 -34.46 -1.30
C ASP A 123 -8.39 -33.41 -2.13
N VAL A 124 -8.93 -32.38 -1.47
CA VAL A 124 -9.39 -31.15 -2.12
C VAL A 124 -8.62 -29.94 -1.60
N ILE A 125 -7.86 -29.34 -2.52
CA ILE A 125 -6.99 -28.18 -2.34
C ILE A 125 -7.83 -26.89 -2.39
N GLY A 126 -7.83 -26.10 -1.30
CA GLY A 126 -8.20 -24.68 -1.29
C GLY A 126 -9.03 -24.26 -0.06
N PRO A 127 -8.72 -23.14 0.62
CA PRO A 127 -9.36 -22.79 1.89
C PRO A 127 -10.80 -22.28 1.69
N LEU A 128 -11.71 -22.79 2.51
CA LEU A 128 -13.09 -22.32 2.66
C LEU A 128 -13.13 -20.95 3.36
N PRO A 129 -14.07 -20.06 3.01
CA PRO A 129 -14.28 -18.79 3.70
C PRO A 129 -14.88 -19.03 5.11
N PRO A 130 -14.59 -18.16 6.11
CA PRO A 130 -15.02 -18.37 7.48
C PRO A 130 -16.54 -18.24 7.62
N ALA A 131 -17.17 -19.29 8.14
CA ALA A 131 -18.56 -19.27 8.57
C ALA A 131 -18.66 -18.65 9.98
N VAL A 132 -19.68 -17.82 10.13
CA VAL A 132 -20.09 -17.09 11.32
C VAL A 132 -20.45 -18.07 12.44
N ASN A 133 -19.76 -17.97 13.57
CA ASN A 133 -20.17 -18.60 14.82
C ASN A 133 -21.26 -17.75 15.48
N THR A 134 -22.51 -18.21 15.39
CA THR A 134 -23.54 -17.92 16.37
C THR A 134 -24.13 -19.25 16.80
N ASP A 135 -23.79 -19.70 18.01
CA ASP A 135 -24.71 -20.44 18.86
C ASP A 135 -24.32 -20.16 20.31
N LYS A 136 -25.26 -19.56 21.04
CA LYS A 136 -25.36 -19.66 22.50
C LYS A 136 -26.64 -20.43 22.81
N GLU A 137 -26.46 -21.38 23.70
CA GLU A 137 -27.42 -22.32 24.23
C GLU A 137 -28.65 -21.67 24.88
N LYS A 138 -29.73 -22.46 24.88
CA LYS A 138 -30.97 -22.23 25.63
C LYS A 138 -30.72 -22.23 27.14
N THR A 139 -31.20 -21.18 27.80
CA THR A 139 -31.50 -21.18 29.23
C THR A 139 -32.92 -21.69 29.48
N THR A 140 -33.07 -22.52 30.51
CA THR A 140 -34.33 -22.93 31.10
C THR A 140 -34.95 -21.81 31.95
N LYS A 141 -36.29 -21.79 31.93
CA LYS A 141 -37.24 -20.97 32.68
C LYS A 141 -36.84 -20.67 34.14
N GLU A 142 -37.08 -19.42 34.56
CA GLU A 142 -37.98 -19.15 35.69
C GLU A 142 -38.54 -17.71 35.64
N SER A 143 -39.82 -17.61 35.99
CA SER A 143 -40.72 -16.44 36.10
C SER A 143 -40.18 -15.24 36.90
N SER A 144 -40.48 -14.00 36.47
CA SER A 144 -41.63 -13.21 36.96
C SER A 144 -41.60 -11.72 36.56
N LYS A 145 -42.77 -11.23 36.13
CA LYS A 145 -43.37 -9.87 36.20
C LYS A 145 -42.68 -8.63 35.57
N ASP A 146 -43.29 -8.19 34.48
CA ASP A 146 -43.79 -6.83 34.15
C ASP A 146 -43.07 -5.60 34.74
N GLU A 147 -42.54 -4.74 33.87
CA GLU A 147 -43.12 -3.41 33.55
C GLU A 147 -42.43 -2.81 32.31
N ASN A 148 -43.22 -2.20 31.43
CA ASN A 148 -42.78 -1.49 30.23
C ASN A 148 -42.17 -0.12 30.62
N SER A 149 -41.00 0.21 30.08
CA SER A 149 -40.69 1.57 29.64
C SER A 149 -39.83 1.52 28.38
N ASP A 150 -40.35 2.10 27.31
CA ASP A 150 -39.57 2.50 26.15
C ASP A 150 -38.57 3.56 26.60
N ASP A 151 -37.27 3.28 26.48
CA ASP A 151 -36.24 4.31 26.47
C ASP A 151 -35.24 3.98 25.36
N ASP A 152 -35.26 4.85 24.35
CA ASP A 152 -34.24 5.00 23.32
C ASP A 152 -32.92 5.42 23.99
N ASP A 153 -32.04 4.45 24.27
CA ASP A 153 -30.67 4.75 24.70
C ASP A 153 -29.79 5.05 23.49
N ASP A 154 -29.76 6.34 23.16
CA ASP A 154 -28.62 7.02 22.54
C ASP A 154 -27.33 6.59 23.26
N SER A 155 -26.46 5.86 22.55
CA SER A 155 -25.12 5.54 23.02
C SER A 155 -24.30 6.82 23.18
N SER A 156 -24.39 7.44 24.35
CA SER A 156 -23.40 8.39 24.84
C SER A 156 -22.08 7.64 24.99
N ASP A 157 -21.12 7.93 24.10
CA ASP A 157 -19.71 7.60 24.27
C ASP A 157 -19.21 8.26 25.57
N ASP A 158 -19.39 7.57 26.69
CA ASP A 158 -18.81 7.94 27.97
C ASP A 158 -17.31 7.64 27.89
N ASP A 159 -16.56 8.66 27.49
CA ASP A 159 -15.10 8.71 27.39
C ASP A 159 -14.50 8.64 28.81
N SER A 160 -14.70 7.52 29.51
CA SER A 160 -14.04 7.28 30.79
C SER A 160 -12.52 7.20 30.55
N ASP A 161 -11.79 8.09 31.22
CA ASP A 161 -10.34 8.24 31.18
C ASP A 161 -9.60 7.06 31.87
N ASP A 162 -10.21 5.88 31.90
CA ASP A 162 -9.62 4.69 32.51
C ASP A 162 -8.37 4.28 31.74
N GLU A 163 -7.27 4.01 32.46
CA GLU A 163 -5.98 3.68 31.83
C GLU A 163 -6.06 2.41 30.95
N GLN A 164 -7.00 1.50 31.26
CA GLN A 164 -7.31 0.34 30.43
C GLN A 164 -7.94 0.71 29.08
N SER A 165 -8.64 1.85 28.99
CA SER A 165 -9.19 2.37 27.73
C SER A 165 -8.09 3.01 26.87
N LEU A 166 -7.07 3.60 27.50
CA LEU A 166 -5.91 4.18 26.82
C LEU A 166 -5.07 3.12 26.10
N ALA A 167 -4.84 1.96 26.73
CA ALA A 167 -4.13 0.85 26.09
C ALA A 167 -4.81 0.39 24.79
N LYS A 168 -6.15 0.38 24.77
CA LYS A 168 -6.94 0.04 23.56
C LYS A 168 -6.82 1.08 22.44
N ARG A 169 -6.37 2.32 22.73
CA ARG A 169 -6.13 3.36 21.71
C ARG A 169 -4.83 3.16 20.95
N ILE A 170 -3.90 2.37 21.49
CA ILE A 170 -2.59 2.15 20.87
C ILE A 170 -2.76 1.21 19.67
N PRO A 171 -2.35 1.60 18.45
CA PRO A 171 -2.44 0.72 17.29
C PRO A 171 -1.29 -0.30 17.29
N TYR A 172 -1.46 -1.44 17.98
CA TYR A 172 -0.41 -2.48 18.12
C TYR A 172 -0.81 -3.91 17.72
N THR A 173 -2.05 -4.14 17.28
CA THR A 173 -2.55 -5.51 17.08
C THR A 173 -1.87 -6.24 15.92
N HIS A 174 -1.54 -5.52 14.85
CA HIS A 174 -0.88 -6.06 13.67
C HIS A 174 0.42 -5.31 13.36
N GLU A 175 1.43 -6.04 12.87
CA GLU A 175 2.68 -5.47 12.40
C GLU A 175 2.92 -5.74 10.92
N VAL A 176 3.53 -4.75 10.25
CA VAL A 176 4.04 -4.85 8.88
C VAL A 176 5.47 -4.34 8.86
N GLN A 177 6.33 -5.00 8.08
CA GLN A 177 7.74 -4.65 7.98
C GLN A 177 8.08 -4.17 6.56
N MET A 178 8.76 -3.04 6.46
CA MET A 178 9.29 -2.46 5.22
C MET A 178 10.82 -2.46 5.29
N GLN A 179 11.49 -2.92 4.24
CA GLN A 179 12.95 -3.01 4.22
C GLN A 179 13.57 -1.85 3.44
N HIS A 180 14.20 -0.92 4.15
CA HIS A 180 14.88 0.23 3.55
C HIS A 180 16.25 -0.14 2.99
N GLY A 181 17.03 -0.89 3.77
CA GLY A 181 18.42 -1.20 3.49
C GLY A 181 19.02 -2.01 4.63
N SER A 182 20.35 -2.06 4.71
CA SER A 182 21.05 -2.82 5.75
C SER A 182 21.50 -1.99 6.95
N ARG A 183 21.58 -0.66 6.83
CA ARG A 183 21.95 0.23 7.93
C ARG A 183 20.78 1.00 8.52
N ALA A 184 21.03 1.63 9.65
CA ALA A 184 20.06 2.36 10.46
C ALA A 184 19.30 3.44 9.69
N VAL A 185 17.98 3.43 9.83
CA VAL A 185 17.09 4.49 9.34
C VAL A 185 17.00 5.58 10.41
N LEU A 186 17.62 6.72 10.14
CA LEU A 186 17.77 7.85 11.06
C LEU A 186 16.61 8.84 11.00
N ALA A 187 15.91 8.90 9.86
CA ALA A 187 14.86 9.87 9.61
C ALA A 187 13.62 9.20 9.00
N LEU A 188 12.44 9.66 9.40
CA LEU A 188 11.17 9.14 8.96
C LEU A 188 10.13 10.26 8.90
N ALA A 189 9.37 10.34 7.82
CA ALA A 189 8.32 11.34 7.65
C ALA A 189 7.13 10.76 6.89
N GLY A 190 5.92 11.04 7.37
CA GLY A 190 4.67 10.70 6.70
C GLY A 190 4.04 11.93 6.05
N ASP A 191 3.45 11.73 4.87
CA ASP A 191 2.60 12.73 4.21
C ASP A 191 1.42 13.04 5.13
N PRO A 192 1.01 14.31 5.36
CA PRO A 192 -0.14 14.66 6.20
C PRO A 192 -1.47 14.02 5.76
N SER A 193 -1.56 13.53 4.52
CA SER A 193 -2.69 12.73 4.02
C SER A 193 -2.61 11.23 4.38
N GLY A 194 -1.42 10.75 4.72
CA GLY A 194 -1.12 9.34 5.00
C GLY A 194 -0.97 8.47 3.75
N ALA A 195 -0.86 9.05 2.55
CA ALA A 195 -0.71 8.28 1.30
C ALA A 195 0.73 7.81 1.05
N ARG A 196 1.72 8.62 1.44
CA ARG A 196 3.15 8.34 1.25
C ARG A 196 3.91 8.42 2.56
N LEU A 197 4.99 7.66 2.61
CA LEU A 197 5.97 7.68 3.69
C LEU A 197 7.35 7.82 3.06
N VAL A 198 8.26 8.50 3.73
CA VAL A 198 9.64 8.65 3.30
C VAL A 198 10.54 8.34 4.47
N SER A 199 11.65 7.67 4.18
CA SER A 199 12.67 7.31 5.14
C SER A 199 14.04 7.67 4.65
N GLY A 200 14.94 8.02 5.57
CA GLY A 200 16.33 8.34 5.30
C GLY A 200 17.25 7.48 6.16
N SER A 201 18.28 6.92 5.54
CA SER A 201 19.29 6.10 6.21
C SER A 201 20.59 6.86 6.46
N ILE A 202 21.40 6.30 7.36
CA ILE A 202 22.81 6.62 7.48
C ILE A 202 23.61 6.29 6.21
N ASP A 203 23.08 5.42 5.34
CA ASP A 203 23.62 5.07 4.00
C ASP A 203 23.46 6.18 2.95
N TYR A 204 23.02 7.38 3.34
CA TYR A 204 22.75 8.52 2.44
C TYR A 204 21.54 8.34 1.52
N ASP A 205 20.99 7.13 1.49
CA ASP A 205 19.79 6.77 0.75
C ASP A 205 18.51 7.31 1.42
N MET A 206 17.63 7.79 0.56
CA MET A 206 16.26 8.17 0.87
C MET A 206 15.32 7.30 0.04
N CYS A 207 14.44 6.55 0.70
CA CYS A 207 13.41 5.76 0.03
C CYS A 207 12.03 6.39 0.16
N PHE A 208 11.26 6.23 -0.91
CA PHE A 208 9.89 6.67 -1.01
C PHE A 208 8.96 5.45 -1.02
N TRP A 209 7.96 5.52 -0.16
CA TRP A 209 6.94 4.51 0.05
C TRP A 209 5.60 5.10 -0.35
N ASP A 210 4.85 4.37 -1.17
CA ASP A 210 3.50 4.76 -1.61
C ASP A 210 2.54 3.62 -1.29
N PHE A 211 1.70 3.80 -0.28
CA PHE A 211 0.81 2.72 0.17
C PHE A 211 -0.28 2.36 -0.86
N ALA A 212 -0.62 3.29 -1.75
CA ALA A 212 -1.57 3.02 -2.83
C ALA A 212 -0.90 2.27 -3.99
N GLY A 213 0.39 2.50 -4.24
CA GLY A 213 1.15 1.83 -5.30
C GLY A 213 1.82 0.52 -4.89
N MET A 214 2.11 0.34 -3.60
CA MET A 214 2.79 -0.84 -3.06
C MET A 214 1.89 -2.06 -2.98
N ASP A 215 2.48 -3.24 -3.14
CA ASP A 215 1.87 -4.54 -2.90
C ASP A 215 2.33 -5.13 -1.55
N SER A 216 1.94 -6.37 -1.26
CA SER A 216 2.37 -7.07 -0.04
C SER A 216 3.89 -7.26 0.07
N GLY A 217 4.64 -7.06 -1.01
CA GLY A 217 6.11 -7.11 -1.01
C GLY A 217 6.76 -5.89 -0.34
N MET A 218 5.98 -4.84 -0.05
CA MET A 218 6.40 -3.69 0.75
C MET A 218 7.75 -3.10 0.30
N ARG A 219 7.94 -2.94 -1.01
CA ARG A 219 9.15 -2.35 -1.59
C ARG A 219 8.97 -0.86 -1.84
N SER A 220 10.04 -0.10 -1.67
CA SER A 220 10.07 1.30 -2.06
C SER A 220 9.90 1.42 -3.57
N PHE A 221 9.15 2.42 -4.02
CA PHE A 221 8.98 2.64 -5.46
C PHE A 221 10.13 3.45 -6.06
N ARG A 222 10.83 4.21 -5.21
CA ARG A 222 11.99 5.04 -5.58
C ARG A 222 12.97 5.10 -4.42
N GLN A 223 14.25 5.03 -4.78
CA GLN A 223 15.40 5.26 -3.89
C GLN A 223 16.27 6.32 -4.55
N LEU A 224 16.71 7.31 -3.78
CA LEU A 224 17.53 8.41 -4.26
C LEU A 224 18.54 8.85 -3.20
N GLN A 225 19.65 9.43 -3.64
CA GLN A 225 20.69 9.99 -2.79
C GLN A 225 20.76 11.51 -3.01
N PRO A 226 20.01 12.32 -2.26
CA PRO A 226 19.88 13.74 -2.59
C PRO A 226 21.13 14.55 -2.21
N CYS A 227 21.88 14.08 -1.20
CA CYS A 227 23.06 14.74 -0.65
C CYS A 227 24.34 13.88 -0.77
N GLU A 228 24.28 12.84 -1.61
CA GLU A 228 25.31 11.83 -1.97
C GLU A 228 26.14 11.25 -0.82
N ASN A 229 26.95 12.07 -0.14
CA ASN A 229 27.92 11.65 0.86
C ASN A 229 27.53 11.99 2.31
N HIS A 230 26.32 12.52 2.54
CA HIS A 230 25.90 13.00 3.86
C HIS A 230 24.72 12.17 4.40
N PRO A 231 24.78 11.70 5.66
CA PRO A 231 23.69 10.94 6.27
C PRO A 231 22.45 11.82 6.39
N ILE A 232 21.29 11.23 6.13
CA ILE A 232 20.01 11.92 6.28
C ILE A 232 19.64 11.91 7.76
N ARG A 233 19.63 13.09 8.39
CA ARG A 233 19.43 13.27 9.84
C ARG A 233 17.97 13.50 10.18
N SER A 234 17.27 14.32 9.40
CA SER A 234 15.87 14.64 9.60
C SER A 234 15.15 14.80 8.27
N LEU A 235 13.87 14.43 8.28
CA LEU A 235 12.96 14.51 7.16
C LEU A 235 11.63 15.02 7.69
N GLN A 236 10.98 15.91 6.93
CA GLN A 236 9.61 16.28 7.22
C GLN A 236 8.86 16.68 5.96
N TYR A 237 7.61 16.25 5.87
CA TYR A 237 6.69 16.74 4.87
C TYR A 237 6.21 18.15 5.21
N SER A 238 6.02 18.95 4.17
CA SER A 238 5.21 20.15 4.22
C SER A 238 3.78 19.82 4.66
N VAL A 239 3.08 20.82 5.18
CA VAL A 239 1.70 20.71 5.66
C VAL A 239 0.73 20.24 4.56
N THR A 240 1.03 20.60 3.32
CA THR A 240 0.28 20.22 2.11
C THR A 240 0.70 18.86 1.54
N GLY A 241 1.85 18.31 1.97
CA GLY A 241 2.34 17.00 1.52
C GLY A 241 2.99 16.98 0.14
N ASP A 242 3.21 18.14 -0.48
CA ASP A 242 3.80 18.28 -1.82
C ASP A 242 5.33 18.39 -1.78
N MET A 243 5.88 18.97 -0.72
CA MET A 243 7.32 19.14 -0.52
C MET A 243 7.82 18.35 0.68
N ILE A 244 9.08 17.93 0.59
CA ILE A 244 9.81 17.23 1.64
C ILE A 244 11.07 18.03 1.94
N LEU A 245 11.25 18.42 3.20
CA LEU A 245 12.48 19.02 3.68
C LEU A 245 13.46 17.91 4.04
N VAL A 246 14.62 17.93 3.40
CA VAL A 246 15.69 16.97 3.58
C VAL A 246 16.85 17.64 4.29
N ILE A 247 17.14 17.10 5.48
CA ILE A 247 18.19 17.59 6.34
C ILE A 247 19.21 16.48 6.47
N SER A 248 20.41 16.79 6.00
CA SER A 248 21.54 15.88 5.98
C SER A 248 22.68 16.48 6.79
N GLY A 249 23.75 15.73 7.00
CA GLY A 249 25.01 16.28 7.54
C GLY A 249 25.68 17.37 6.69
N ASN A 250 25.09 17.79 5.56
CA ASN A 250 25.55 18.97 4.82
C ASN A 250 25.12 20.27 5.53
N ALA A 251 25.79 21.38 5.24
CA ALA A 251 25.39 22.71 5.71
C ALA A 251 24.19 23.28 4.93
N GLN A 252 23.87 22.71 3.77
CA GLN A 252 22.76 23.15 2.93
C GLN A 252 21.59 22.18 3.08
N ALA A 253 20.41 22.72 3.38
CA ALA A 253 19.17 21.96 3.36
C ALA A 253 18.64 21.88 1.92
N LYS A 254 18.07 20.74 1.57
CA LYS A 254 17.41 20.53 0.28
C LYS A 254 15.92 20.36 0.50
N VAL A 255 15.12 20.90 -0.41
CA VAL A 255 13.68 20.62 -0.49
C VAL A 255 13.42 19.86 -1.77
N LEU A 256 12.83 18.69 -1.63
CA LEU A 256 12.42 17.84 -2.72
C LEU A 256 10.91 17.95 -2.93
N ASP A 257 10.48 17.73 -4.17
CA ASP A 257 9.09 17.46 -4.51
C ASP A 257 8.67 16.09 -3.96
N ARG A 258 7.36 15.82 -3.96
CA ARG A 258 6.75 14.57 -3.51
C ARG A 258 7.29 13.33 -4.24
N ASP A 259 7.80 13.52 -5.46
CA ASP A 259 8.40 12.48 -6.30
C ASP A 259 9.93 12.41 -6.19
N GLY A 260 10.56 13.29 -5.40
CA GLY A 260 12.01 13.28 -5.14
C GLY A 260 12.84 14.19 -6.06
N PHE A 261 12.21 15.06 -6.85
CA PHE A 261 12.93 16.05 -7.65
C PHE A 261 13.34 17.25 -6.79
N GLU A 262 14.56 17.73 -6.95
CA GLU A 262 15.04 18.90 -6.19
C GLU A 262 14.33 20.18 -6.65
N LYS A 263 13.72 20.90 -5.70
CA LYS A 263 13.08 22.21 -5.93
C LYS A 263 13.92 23.36 -5.42
N LEU A 264 14.52 23.17 -4.24
CA LEU A 264 15.29 24.19 -3.54
C LEU A 264 16.53 23.56 -2.92
N GLU A 265 17.64 24.26 -3.06
CA GLU A 265 18.85 24.04 -2.28
C GLU A 265 19.20 25.37 -1.60
N CYS A 266 19.32 25.34 -0.28
CA CYS A 266 19.62 26.53 0.52
C CYS A 266 21.04 27.01 0.23
N CYS A 267 21.27 28.32 0.33
CA CYS A 267 22.61 28.87 0.18
C CYS A 267 23.54 28.36 1.28
N LYS A 268 24.79 28.06 0.93
CA LYS A 268 25.85 27.77 1.90
C LYS A 268 26.29 29.08 2.58
N GLY A 269 26.59 29.00 3.87
CA GLY A 269 27.15 30.11 4.63
C GLY A 269 28.63 30.36 4.34
N ASP A 270 29.04 31.61 4.51
CA ASP A 270 30.44 32.01 4.39
C ASP A 270 31.23 31.58 5.64
N GLN A 271 32.17 30.66 5.48
CA GLN A 271 32.88 30.02 6.60
C GLN A 271 33.78 30.98 7.39
N TYR A 272 34.25 32.05 6.74
CA TYR A 272 35.24 32.98 7.33
C TYR A 272 34.61 34.17 8.05
N ILE A 273 33.28 34.32 7.99
CA ILE A 273 32.58 35.38 8.73
C ILE A 273 32.32 34.88 10.15
N SER A 274 32.82 35.60 11.15
CA SER A 274 32.61 35.27 12.57
C SER A 274 31.19 35.54 13.04
N ASP A 275 30.54 36.58 12.51
CA ASP A 275 29.17 36.94 12.86
C ASP A 275 28.13 36.19 12.01
N MET A 276 27.47 35.22 12.63
CA MET A 276 26.49 34.36 11.96
C MET A 276 25.26 35.10 11.43
N SER A 277 24.95 36.32 11.89
CA SER A 277 23.84 37.11 11.30
C SER A 277 24.18 37.63 9.90
N ARG A 278 25.46 37.72 9.55
CA ARG A 278 25.90 38.24 8.24
C ARG A 278 26.15 37.13 7.22
N THR A 279 26.16 35.86 7.63
CA THR A 279 26.32 34.74 6.69
C THR A 279 25.01 34.44 5.99
N LYS A 280 25.05 34.15 4.68
CA LYS A 280 23.86 33.87 3.86
C LYS A 280 23.14 32.56 4.18
N GLY A 281 23.82 31.63 4.82
CA GLY A 281 23.29 30.32 5.21
C GLY A 281 24.15 29.66 6.28
N HIS A 282 23.86 28.41 6.59
CA HIS A 282 24.59 27.68 7.62
C HIS A 282 26.04 27.42 7.20
N VAL A 283 26.93 27.47 8.18
CA VAL A 283 28.38 27.25 7.98
C VAL A 283 28.78 25.81 8.34
N ALA A 284 28.03 25.18 9.25
CA ALA A 284 28.29 23.83 9.73
C ALA A 284 27.13 22.89 9.39
N GLN A 285 27.29 21.62 9.75
CA GLN A 285 26.34 20.54 9.47
C GLN A 285 24.97 20.83 10.11
N LEU A 286 23.91 20.52 9.37
CA LEU A 286 22.55 20.59 9.89
C LEU A 286 22.24 19.40 10.79
N THR A 287 21.46 19.66 11.84
CA THR A 287 21.11 18.67 12.85
C THR A 287 19.64 18.29 12.76
N SER A 288 18.77 19.29 12.65
CA SER A 288 17.33 19.15 12.64
C SER A 288 16.69 20.29 11.85
N GLY A 289 15.39 20.20 11.61
CA GLY A 289 14.62 21.24 10.98
C GLY A 289 13.19 20.82 10.76
N CYS A 290 12.35 21.83 10.63
CA CYS A 290 10.92 21.69 10.70
C CYS A 290 10.21 22.64 9.72
N TRP A 291 9.17 22.17 9.03
CA TRP A 291 8.26 23.01 8.30
C TRP A 291 7.43 23.87 9.24
N HIS A 292 7.12 25.08 8.80
CA HIS A 292 6.14 25.91 9.47
C HIS A 292 4.75 25.25 9.38
N PRO A 293 3.94 25.21 10.46
CA PRO A 293 2.70 24.43 10.50
C PRO A 293 1.54 24.99 9.66
N PHE A 294 1.57 26.29 9.31
CA PHE A 294 0.59 26.91 8.41
C PHE A 294 1.18 27.32 7.05
N ASN A 295 2.32 28.02 7.06
CA ASN A 295 2.97 28.51 5.84
C ASN A 295 3.72 27.41 5.10
N ARG A 296 3.21 27.03 3.91
CA ARG A 296 3.81 26.01 3.04
C ARG A 296 5.24 26.30 2.60
N GLU A 297 5.62 27.57 2.45
CA GLU A 297 6.92 27.96 1.90
C GLU A 297 7.97 28.31 2.95
N GLN A 298 7.63 28.22 4.24
CA GLN A 298 8.54 28.56 5.33
C GLN A 298 8.97 27.32 6.10
N PHE A 299 10.25 27.24 6.40
CA PHE A 299 10.81 26.17 7.22
C PHE A 299 11.98 26.67 8.07
N LEU A 300 12.23 25.96 9.15
CA LEU A 300 13.28 26.18 10.12
C LEU A 300 14.36 25.12 9.95
N THR A 301 15.62 25.52 10.02
CA THR A 301 16.75 24.61 10.09
C THR A 301 17.61 24.91 11.31
N ALA A 302 18.13 23.89 11.95
CA ALA A 302 19.10 23.96 13.04
C ALA A 302 20.44 23.38 12.58
N ALA A 303 21.54 23.94 13.09
CA ALA A 303 22.87 23.50 12.75
C ALA A 303 23.83 23.55 13.94
N LEU A 304 24.96 22.85 13.76
CA LEU A 304 26.10 22.88 14.67
C LEU A 304 26.85 24.23 14.68
N ASP A 305 26.45 25.19 13.83
CA ASP A 305 26.99 26.55 13.86
C ASP A 305 26.34 27.42 14.94
N GLY A 306 25.48 26.85 15.78
CA GLY A 306 24.79 27.52 16.88
C GLY A 306 23.76 28.54 16.42
N THR A 307 23.19 28.32 15.24
CA THR A 307 22.07 29.10 14.74
C THR A 307 20.88 28.25 14.35
N LEU A 308 19.69 28.82 14.49
CA LEU A 308 18.50 28.39 13.78
C LEU A 308 18.21 29.41 12.70
N ARG A 309 17.84 28.95 11.50
CA ARG A 309 17.51 29.83 10.38
C ARG A 309 16.12 29.55 9.89
N ILE A 310 15.36 30.62 9.70
CA ILE A 310 14.05 30.57 9.04
C ILE A 310 14.27 30.92 7.59
N TRP A 311 13.85 30.03 6.72
CA TRP A 311 13.90 30.18 5.27
C TRP A 311 12.50 30.46 4.75
N GLN A 312 12.39 31.27 3.72
CA GLN A 312 11.13 31.54 3.05
C GLN A 312 11.31 31.49 1.53
N GLY A 313 10.36 30.81 0.89
CA GLY A 313 10.21 30.84 -0.55
C GLY A 313 11.09 29.83 -1.27
N LEU A 314 10.58 29.35 -2.41
CA LEU A 314 11.26 28.38 -3.27
C LEU A 314 12.24 29.04 -4.24
N LYS A 315 12.12 30.36 -4.45
CA LYS A 315 12.89 31.09 -5.47
C LYS A 315 14.04 31.91 -4.88
N SER A 316 13.89 32.49 -3.70
CA SER A 316 14.88 33.45 -3.17
C SER A 316 16.16 32.78 -2.69
N LYS A 317 16.14 31.48 -2.33
CA LYS A 317 17.25 30.77 -1.64
C LYS A 317 17.81 31.52 -0.42
N GLU A 318 17.07 32.51 0.07
CA GLU A 318 17.50 33.44 1.10
C GLU A 318 16.83 33.09 2.41
N GLN A 319 17.60 33.26 3.49
CA GLN A 319 17.07 33.22 4.84
C GLN A 319 16.34 34.53 5.16
N VAL A 320 15.30 34.45 5.96
CA VAL A 320 14.56 35.62 6.45
C VAL A 320 15.12 36.07 7.79
N GLN A 321 15.34 35.11 8.70
CA GLN A 321 15.70 35.39 10.08
C GLN A 321 16.74 34.39 10.59
N VAL A 322 17.66 34.88 11.43
CA VAL A 322 18.71 34.09 12.09
C VAL A 322 18.53 34.22 13.60
N ILE A 323 18.36 33.08 14.26
CA ILE A 323 18.24 32.95 15.71
C ILE A 323 19.56 32.37 16.23
N LYS A 324 20.14 32.99 17.25
CA LYS A 324 21.43 32.56 17.83
C LYS A 324 21.18 31.90 19.18
N THR A 325 21.60 30.65 19.34
CA THR A 325 21.57 29.93 20.62
C THR A 325 22.77 30.33 21.48
N ARG A 326 22.50 30.68 22.74
CA ARG A 326 23.53 31.20 23.68
C ARG A 326 23.58 30.37 24.95
N ALA A 327 24.77 29.95 25.35
CA ALA A 327 25.02 29.31 26.64
C ALA A 327 24.95 30.33 27.80
N GLN A 328 25.04 29.86 29.05
CA GLN A 328 24.98 30.70 30.25
C GLN A 328 26.04 31.80 30.30
N GLY A 329 27.22 31.58 29.73
CA GLY A 329 28.29 32.57 29.61
C GLY A 329 28.20 33.49 28.39
N GLY A 330 27.09 33.47 27.65
CA GLY A 330 26.93 34.25 26.40
C GLY A 330 27.68 33.69 25.19
N LEU A 331 28.48 32.63 25.37
CA LEU A 331 29.09 31.88 24.29
C LEU A 331 28.02 31.20 23.42
N ARG A 332 28.40 30.89 22.18
CA ARG A 332 27.56 30.15 21.25
C ARG A 332 27.44 28.69 21.68
N THR A 333 26.23 28.14 21.63
CA THR A 333 25.97 26.71 21.87
C THR A 333 25.32 26.08 20.64
N ASN A 334 25.59 24.82 20.37
CA ASN A 334 25.08 24.13 19.19
C ASN A 334 23.62 23.72 19.40
N ALA A 335 22.79 23.83 18.36
CA ALA A 335 21.41 23.37 18.39
C ALA A 335 21.34 21.93 17.85
N ALA A 336 20.90 20.98 18.67
CA ALA A 336 20.74 19.57 18.30
C ALA A 336 19.37 19.29 17.67
N SER A 337 18.31 19.89 18.22
CA SER A 337 16.94 19.73 17.74
C SER A 337 16.20 21.07 17.73
N CYS A 338 15.23 21.21 16.83
CA CYS A 338 14.37 22.38 16.78
C CYS A 338 12.96 22.03 16.31
N ASN A 339 11.96 22.77 16.79
CA ASN A 339 10.58 22.57 16.37
C ASN A 339 9.75 23.85 16.52
N PHE A 340 8.71 23.99 15.71
CA PHE A 340 7.64 24.96 15.91
C PHE A 340 6.59 24.37 16.85
N ASN A 341 5.93 25.21 17.66
CA ASN A 341 4.64 24.80 18.21
C ASN A 341 3.59 24.74 17.08
N ARG A 342 2.46 24.06 17.35
CA ARG A 342 1.40 23.91 16.34
C ARG A 342 0.79 25.23 15.88
N ASP A 343 0.75 26.23 16.76
CA ASP A 343 0.26 27.58 16.45
C ASP A 343 1.29 28.49 15.76
N ALA A 344 2.51 28.00 15.49
CA ALA A 344 3.65 28.77 15.00
C ALA A 344 4.02 30.01 15.84
N THR A 345 3.54 30.13 17.08
CA THR A 345 3.84 31.27 17.95
C THR A 345 5.19 31.13 18.66
N LEU A 346 5.66 29.90 18.83
CA LEU A 346 6.90 29.59 19.53
C LEU A 346 7.79 28.70 18.67
N ILE A 347 9.09 29.00 18.71
CA ILE A 347 10.16 28.13 18.22
C ILE A 347 10.91 27.61 19.45
N ALA A 348 11.13 26.31 19.54
CA ALA A 348 11.99 25.69 20.54
C ALA A 348 13.27 25.15 19.90
N ALA A 349 14.37 25.22 20.64
CA ALA A 349 15.60 24.52 20.33
C ALA A 349 16.20 23.85 21.55
N GLY A 350 16.67 22.63 21.32
CA GLY A 350 17.42 21.83 22.26
C GLY A 350 18.89 22.01 21.97
N CYS A 351 19.63 22.53 22.94
CA CYS A 351 21.04 22.83 22.78
C CYS A 351 21.90 21.69 23.35
N VAL A 352 23.11 21.52 22.81
CA VAL A 352 24.08 20.50 23.25
C VAL A 352 24.60 20.76 24.68
N ASP A 353 24.47 21.99 25.17
CA ASP A 353 24.78 22.32 26.57
C ASP A 353 23.73 21.82 27.58
N GLY A 354 22.70 21.10 27.12
CA GLY A 354 21.60 20.60 27.95
C GLY A 354 20.50 21.64 28.18
N SER A 355 20.57 22.82 27.53
CA SER A 355 19.57 23.87 27.67
C SER A 355 18.44 23.77 26.66
N ILE A 356 17.22 24.06 27.11
CA ILE A 356 16.06 24.29 26.23
C ILE A 356 15.84 25.79 26.13
N GLN A 357 15.85 26.30 24.90
CA GLN A 357 15.66 27.72 24.59
C GLN A 357 14.47 27.88 23.66
N THR A 358 13.61 28.85 23.95
CA THR A 358 12.44 29.14 23.12
C THR A 358 12.37 30.61 22.75
N TRP A 359 11.76 30.91 21.60
CA TRP A 359 11.55 32.27 21.11
C TRP A 359 10.12 32.45 20.60
N ASP A 360 9.50 33.58 20.94
CA ASP A 360 8.22 34.02 20.39
C ASP A 360 8.43 34.60 18.99
N THR A 361 7.73 34.03 18.00
CA THR A 361 7.81 34.46 16.59
C THR A 361 7.22 35.84 16.35
N ARG A 362 6.41 36.35 17.28
CA ARG A 362 5.83 37.70 17.22
C ARG A 362 6.78 38.77 17.74
N LYS A 363 7.90 38.37 18.36
CA LYS A 363 8.91 39.27 18.93
C LYS A 363 10.22 39.14 18.16
N MET A 364 11.12 40.09 18.39
CA MET A 364 12.48 39.98 17.86
C MET A 364 13.23 38.85 18.58
N PHE A 365 13.94 38.01 17.82
CA PHE A 365 14.65 36.82 18.33
C PHE A 365 15.93 37.09 19.14
N VAL A 366 16.08 38.30 19.68
CA VAL A 366 17.27 38.67 20.46
C VAL A 366 17.24 37.99 21.82
N ASN A 367 16.09 38.00 22.49
CA ASN A 367 15.91 37.42 23.81
C ASN A 367 15.08 36.14 23.73
N THR A 368 15.47 35.15 24.53
CA THR A 368 14.68 33.94 24.73
C THR A 368 13.41 34.28 25.52
N THR A 369 12.31 33.63 25.18
CA THR A 369 11.02 33.77 25.89
C THR A 369 11.01 32.86 27.11
N HIS A 370 11.37 31.60 26.92
CA HIS A 370 11.66 30.67 28.01
C HIS A 370 13.05 30.07 27.79
N CYS A 371 13.80 29.91 28.88
CA CYS A 371 15.15 29.38 28.85
C CYS A 371 15.44 28.58 30.11
N VAL A 372 15.59 27.27 29.97
CA VAL A 372 15.97 26.35 31.06
C VAL A 372 17.36 25.84 30.76
N ARG A 373 18.33 26.19 31.61
CA ARG A 373 19.75 25.90 31.35
C ARG A 373 20.16 24.49 31.76
N ASP A 374 19.60 24.00 32.86
CA ASP A 374 19.86 22.65 33.38
C ASP A 374 18.66 21.73 33.08
N ALA A 375 18.13 21.80 31.85
CA ALA A 375 17.00 20.97 31.45
C ALA A 375 17.42 19.50 31.33
N HIS A 376 18.59 19.25 30.75
CA HIS A 376 19.23 17.94 30.61
C HIS A 376 20.70 18.02 31.08
N GLN A 377 21.36 16.86 31.20
CA GLN A 377 22.77 16.82 31.60
C GLN A 377 23.64 17.63 30.63
N LYS A 378 24.59 18.41 31.17
CA LYS A 378 25.50 19.23 30.36
C LYS A 378 26.35 18.36 29.44
N GLY A 379 26.37 18.69 28.16
CA GLY A 379 27.09 17.93 27.14
C GLY A 379 26.30 16.77 26.54
N SER A 380 25.11 16.48 27.07
CA SER A 380 24.17 15.53 26.45
C SER A 380 23.26 16.26 25.47
N GLU A 381 23.17 15.73 24.25
CA GLU A 381 22.36 16.30 23.19
C GLU A 381 20.88 16.01 23.40
N ILE A 382 20.05 17.05 23.27
CA ILE A 382 18.60 16.91 23.24
C ILE A 382 18.21 16.45 21.84
N THR A 383 17.98 15.15 21.68
CA THR A 383 17.74 14.47 20.42
C THR A 383 16.39 14.81 19.79
N SER A 384 15.38 15.10 20.61
CA SER A 384 14.07 15.52 20.14
C SER A 384 13.38 16.52 21.06
N ILE A 385 12.63 17.41 20.43
CA ILE A 385 11.71 18.35 21.07
C ILE A 385 10.41 18.31 20.28
N VAL A 386 9.32 18.00 20.97
CA VAL A 386 7.99 17.95 20.37
C VAL A 386 7.02 18.73 21.24
N PHE A 387 6.20 19.56 20.59
CA PHE A 387 5.07 20.22 21.23
C PHE A 387 3.85 19.31 21.17
N SER A 388 3.04 19.32 22.23
CA SER A 388 1.73 18.68 22.21
C SER A 388 0.83 19.34 21.15
N TYR A 389 -0.13 18.60 20.62
CA TYR A 389 -1.09 19.08 19.63
C TYR A 389 -1.94 20.25 20.15
N MET A 390 -2.29 20.23 21.43
CA MET A 390 -2.98 21.30 22.17
C MET A 390 -2.07 22.50 22.49
N GLY A 391 -0.75 22.37 22.30
CA GLY A 391 0.20 23.47 22.45
C GLY A 391 0.47 23.91 23.89
N GLN A 392 0.06 23.14 24.90
CA GLN A 392 0.28 23.49 26.31
C GLN A 392 1.54 22.84 26.89
N GLN A 393 1.89 21.65 26.39
CA GLN A 393 3.01 20.86 26.89
C GLN A 393 4.12 20.74 25.84
N LEU A 394 5.33 20.49 26.33
CA LEU A 394 6.52 20.22 25.52
C LEU A 394 7.21 18.97 26.07
N ALA A 395 7.48 17.99 25.22
CA ALA A 395 8.28 16.82 25.58
C ALA A 395 9.69 16.96 25.02
N THR A 396 10.69 16.61 25.83
CA THR A 396 12.09 16.59 25.42
C THR A 396 12.74 15.24 25.68
N ARG A 397 13.47 14.75 24.68
CA ARG A 397 14.23 13.51 24.73
C ARG A 397 15.72 13.83 24.60
N SER A 398 16.55 13.15 25.38
CA SER A 398 17.99 13.43 25.45
C SER A 398 18.81 12.14 25.53
N ASN A 399 20.09 12.26 25.14
CA ASN A 399 21.09 11.22 25.28
C ASN A 399 21.58 11.01 26.73
N ASP A 400 21.06 11.77 27.70
CA ASP A 400 21.22 11.49 29.13
C ASP A 400 20.28 10.39 29.65
N GLU A 401 19.68 9.64 28.73
CA GLU A 401 18.75 8.54 28.99
C GLU A 401 17.44 8.96 29.67
N THR A 402 17.13 10.26 29.66
CA THR A 402 15.87 10.79 30.21
C THR A 402 14.92 11.29 29.12
N MET A 403 13.62 11.21 29.42
CA MET A 403 12.59 12.02 28.77
C MET A 403 11.97 12.93 29.82
N LYS A 404 11.72 14.19 29.47
CA LYS A 404 11.08 15.16 30.36
C LYS A 404 9.86 15.78 29.71
N LEU A 405 8.81 15.98 30.50
CA LEU A 405 7.63 16.72 30.11
C LEU A 405 7.64 18.10 30.78
N TRP A 406 7.26 19.13 30.04
CA TRP A 406 7.28 20.51 30.48
C TRP A 406 5.92 21.15 30.22
N ASP A 407 5.45 21.96 31.18
CA ASP A 407 4.32 22.87 30.96
C ASP A 407 4.87 24.22 30.47
N LEU A 408 4.37 24.73 29.34
CA LEU A 408 4.79 26.03 28.82
C LEU A 408 4.34 27.20 29.71
N ARG A 409 3.26 27.02 30.50
CA ARG A 409 2.82 28.03 31.48
C ARG A 409 3.75 28.08 32.68
N GLN A 410 4.35 26.95 33.06
CA GLN A 410 5.26 26.80 34.20
C GLN A 410 6.60 26.19 33.77
N PHE A 411 7.29 26.85 32.83
CA PHE A 411 8.46 26.29 32.15
C PHE A 411 9.76 26.24 32.99
N LYS A 412 9.72 26.48 34.31
CA LYS A 412 10.96 26.49 35.13
C LYS A 412 11.42 25.10 35.55
N HIS A 413 10.48 24.20 35.79
CA HIS A 413 10.72 22.84 36.24
C HIS A 413 9.99 21.85 35.33
N PRO A 414 10.54 20.65 35.09
CA PRO A 414 9.81 19.62 34.38
C PRO A 414 8.63 19.14 35.23
N LEU A 415 7.51 18.84 34.60
CA LEU A 415 6.35 18.18 35.23
C LEU A 415 6.72 16.78 35.71
N HIS A 416 7.37 16.02 34.82
CA HIS A 416 7.80 14.66 35.10
C HIS A 416 9.10 14.34 34.35
N THR A 417 9.89 13.42 34.91
CA THR A 417 11.13 12.92 34.32
C THR A 417 11.10 11.40 34.31
N TRP A 418 11.05 10.81 33.11
CA TRP A 418 11.24 9.38 32.91
C TRP A 418 12.72 9.08 32.76
N THR A 419 13.21 8.05 33.45
CA THR A 419 14.61 7.60 33.47
C THR A 419 14.73 6.18 32.90
N ASN A 420 15.96 5.67 32.76
CA ASN A 420 16.27 4.33 32.24
C ASN A 420 15.84 4.11 30.78
N LEU A 421 15.83 5.18 29.97
CA LEU A 421 15.52 5.07 28.56
C LEU A 421 16.83 5.20 27.77
N PHE A 422 17.53 4.08 27.54
CA PHE A 422 18.81 4.09 26.83
C PHE A 422 18.68 4.60 25.39
N SER A 423 19.54 5.52 24.97
CA SER A 423 19.64 5.97 23.58
C SER A 423 21.07 5.91 23.06
N ARG A 424 21.26 5.27 21.90
CA ARG A 424 22.55 5.22 21.21
C ARG A 424 22.66 6.30 20.14
N TYR A 425 21.55 6.61 19.49
CA TYR A 425 21.49 7.56 18.39
C TYR A 425 21.05 8.93 18.89
N ASP A 426 21.76 9.95 18.43
CA ASP A 426 21.46 11.38 18.53
C ASP A 426 20.20 11.80 17.73
N THR A 427 19.49 10.85 17.12
CA THR A 427 18.21 11.05 16.40
C THR A 427 17.03 10.42 17.12
N THR A 428 17.22 9.84 18.30
CA THR A 428 16.12 9.18 19.02
C THR A 428 14.96 10.13 19.29
N ASP A 429 13.75 9.72 18.89
CA ASP A 429 12.57 10.59 18.92
C ASP A 429 11.62 10.32 20.09
N CYS A 430 10.77 11.31 20.36
CA CYS A 430 9.56 11.19 21.15
C CYS A 430 8.38 11.73 20.33
N CYS A 431 7.17 11.21 20.55
CA CYS A 431 5.98 11.65 19.82
C CYS A 431 4.77 11.69 20.74
N PHE A 432 3.93 12.72 20.63
CA PHE A 432 2.61 12.72 21.26
C PHE A 432 1.63 11.89 20.43
N SER A 433 0.71 11.22 21.10
CA SER A 433 -0.50 10.73 20.45
C SER A 433 -1.28 11.89 19.83
N PRO A 434 -2.07 11.65 18.77
CA PRO A 434 -2.93 12.67 18.18
C PRO A 434 -3.86 13.37 19.20
N ASP A 435 -4.28 12.65 20.23
CA ASP A 435 -5.15 13.13 21.31
C ASP A 435 -4.39 13.77 22.50
N ASP A 436 -3.05 13.88 22.43
CA ASP A 436 -2.16 14.34 23.52
C ASP A 436 -2.20 13.56 24.86
N ARG A 437 -2.96 12.47 24.93
CA ARG A 437 -3.07 11.65 26.15
C ARG A 437 -1.88 10.73 26.40
N LEU A 438 -1.18 10.33 25.33
CA LEU A 438 -0.05 9.41 25.40
C LEU A 438 1.22 10.05 24.82
N LEU A 439 2.35 9.65 25.38
CA LEU A 439 3.69 9.93 24.89
C LEU A 439 4.38 8.64 24.49
N VAL A 440 4.99 8.65 23.32
CA VAL A 440 5.67 7.50 22.73
C VAL A 440 7.15 7.76 22.67
N THR A 441 7.95 6.81 23.18
CA THR A 441 9.42 6.85 23.08
C THR A 441 10.01 5.51 22.72
N GLY A 442 11.02 5.53 21.85
CA GLY A 442 11.85 4.37 21.55
C GLY A 442 13.06 4.28 22.47
N GLU A 443 13.39 3.05 22.85
CA GLU A 443 14.64 2.69 23.50
C GLU A 443 15.60 2.08 22.48
N SER A 444 16.88 2.44 22.56
CA SER A 444 17.92 1.72 21.83
C SER A 444 18.25 0.43 22.57
N LEU A 445 18.63 -0.64 21.86
CA LEU A 445 19.06 -1.89 22.51
C LEU A 445 20.27 -1.66 23.46
N PRO A 446 20.13 -1.83 24.78
CA PRO A 446 21.25 -1.78 25.70
C PRO A 446 22.04 -3.10 25.67
N LYS A 447 23.30 -3.08 26.14
CA LYS A 447 24.15 -4.27 26.16
C LYS A 447 23.56 -5.32 27.11
N GLY A 448 23.28 -6.52 26.60
CA GLY A 448 22.76 -7.64 27.41
C GLY A 448 21.25 -7.85 27.35
N GLN A 449 20.50 -6.95 26.69
CA GLN A 449 19.10 -7.22 26.34
C GLN A 449 19.00 -7.74 24.91
N ALA A 450 17.98 -8.58 24.65
CA ALA A 450 17.74 -9.17 23.34
C ALA A 450 16.93 -8.25 22.42
N GLU A 451 16.00 -7.48 22.98
CA GLU A 451 15.00 -6.70 22.25
C GLU A 451 14.99 -5.25 22.69
N ALA A 452 14.79 -4.35 21.73
CA ALA A 452 14.56 -2.93 21.98
C ALA A 452 13.06 -2.65 22.11
N ASN A 453 12.71 -1.76 23.03
CA ASN A 453 11.33 -1.51 23.42
C ASN A 453 10.84 -0.16 22.94
N LEU A 454 9.54 -0.08 22.74
CA LEU A 454 8.82 1.16 22.54
C LEU A 454 7.84 1.34 23.70
N TYR A 455 7.99 2.44 24.41
CA TYR A 455 7.23 2.77 25.62
C TYR A 455 6.12 3.76 25.32
N PHE A 456 4.97 3.55 25.96
CA PHE A 456 3.84 4.48 25.97
C PHE A 456 3.59 4.95 27.40
N TYR A 457 3.69 6.26 27.61
CA TYR A 457 3.44 6.89 28.90
C TYR A 457 2.16 7.73 28.84
N SER A 458 1.40 7.73 29.92
CA SER A 458 0.26 8.64 30.09
C SER A 458 0.75 10.07 30.38
N THR A 459 0.13 11.09 29.76
CA THR A 459 0.48 12.50 30.03
C THR A 459 -0.15 13.06 31.30
N LYS A 460 -1.14 12.36 31.87
CA LYS A 460 -1.82 12.77 33.11
C LYS A 460 -1.27 12.05 34.34
N SER A 461 -1.21 10.72 34.31
CA SER A 461 -0.73 9.89 35.42
C SER A 461 0.78 9.67 35.40
N TYR A 462 1.43 9.88 34.25
CA TYR A 462 2.87 9.64 34.01
C TYR A 462 3.30 8.17 34.09
N GLU A 463 2.37 7.25 34.32
CA GLU A 463 2.63 5.82 34.38
C GLU A 463 2.85 5.23 32.98
N GLU A 464 3.56 4.09 32.96
CA GLU A 464 3.75 3.28 31.76
C GLU A 464 2.46 2.52 31.45
N VAL A 465 1.78 2.90 30.37
CA VAL A 465 0.54 2.26 29.94
C VAL A 465 0.84 0.95 29.21
N GLN A 466 1.84 0.98 28.32
CA GLN A 466 2.17 -0.18 27.52
C GLN A 466 3.62 -0.16 27.03
N ARG A 467 4.16 -1.36 26.82
CA ARG A 467 5.48 -1.61 26.22
C ARG A 467 5.35 -2.57 25.06
N ILE A 468 5.96 -2.22 23.92
CA ILE A 468 6.01 -3.06 22.73
C ILE A 468 7.47 -3.44 22.46
N PRO A 469 7.83 -4.73 22.48
CA PRO A 469 9.12 -5.19 21.95
C PRO A 469 9.09 -5.09 20.42
N VAL A 470 10.01 -4.30 19.86
CA VAL A 470 9.99 -4.00 18.42
C VAL A 470 10.88 -4.97 17.64
N SER A 471 12.16 -5.05 17.98
CA SER A 471 13.16 -5.80 17.21
C SER A 471 14.42 -5.98 18.03
N ASN A 472 15.28 -6.91 17.59
CA ASN A 472 16.65 -7.10 18.11
C ASN A 472 17.62 -6.01 17.62
N ALA A 473 17.13 -4.78 17.41
CA ALA A 473 17.88 -3.66 16.88
C ALA A 473 17.42 -2.37 17.55
N HIS A 474 18.28 -1.34 17.57
CA HIS A 474 17.95 -0.05 18.18
C HIS A 474 16.71 0.60 17.55
N VAL A 475 15.77 1.08 18.35
CA VAL A 475 14.71 1.97 17.87
C VAL A 475 15.28 3.38 17.74
N VAL A 476 15.09 4.01 16.57
CA VAL A 476 15.66 5.33 16.26
C VAL A 476 14.54 6.38 16.17
N LYS A 477 13.69 6.33 15.14
CA LYS A 477 12.59 7.29 14.97
C LYS A 477 11.24 6.62 15.20
N THR A 478 10.34 7.37 15.83
CA THR A 478 8.94 7.00 16.00
C THR A 478 8.06 8.09 15.37
N LEU A 479 7.04 7.67 14.62
CA LEU A 479 6.08 8.57 13.98
C LEU A 479 4.69 7.99 14.15
N TRP A 480 3.86 8.64 14.96
CA TRP A 480 2.43 8.35 15.03
C TRP A 480 1.68 9.24 14.05
N HIS A 481 1.09 8.65 13.01
CA HIS A 481 0.34 9.41 12.03
C HIS A 481 -1.10 9.68 12.51
N PRO A 482 -1.53 10.96 12.61
CA PRO A 482 -2.81 11.31 13.23
C PRO A 482 -4.03 10.83 12.45
N LYS A 483 -4.05 10.94 11.12
CA LYS A 483 -5.24 10.53 10.32
C LYS A 483 -5.34 9.04 10.04
N LEU A 484 -4.22 8.32 10.10
CA LEU A 484 -4.20 6.88 9.80
C LEU A 484 -4.41 6.06 11.08
N ASN A 485 -4.11 6.69 12.22
CA ASN A 485 -3.88 6.02 13.49
C ASN A 485 -2.93 4.82 13.33
N GLN A 486 -1.77 5.05 12.74
CA GLN A 486 -0.71 4.05 12.51
C GLN A 486 0.58 4.56 13.12
N LEU A 487 1.38 3.65 13.67
CA LEU A 487 2.65 3.95 14.28
C LEU A 487 3.78 3.38 13.43
N PHE A 488 4.62 4.25 12.89
CA PHE A 488 5.81 3.85 12.16
C PHE A 488 7.04 3.99 13.06
N VAL A 489 7.86 2.94 13.07
CA VAL A 489 9.04 2.83 13.92
C VAL A 489 10.22 2.45 13.04
N SER A 490 11.30 3.24 13.09
CA SER A 490 12.52 2.95 12.35
C SER A 490 13.54 2.24 13.24
N CYS A 491 14.16 1.19 12.68
CA CYS A 491 15.12 0.35 13.39
C CYS A 491 16.56 0.57 12.87
N GLY A 492 17.52 0.25 13.73
CA GLY A 492 18.95 0.36 13.46
C GLY A 492 19.49 -0.65 12.42
N ASN A 493 18.72 -1.67 12.07
CA ASN A 493 19.05 -2.70 11.07
C ASN A 493 18.52 -2.38 9.66
N GLY A 494 17.92 -1.20 9.46
CA GLY A 494 17.36 -0.80 8.16
C GLY A 494 15.92 -1.25 7.90
N THR A 495 15.27 -1.85 8.89
CA THR A 495 13.84 -2.18 8.84
C THR A 495 13.01 -1.02 9.40
N ILE A 496 11.85 -0.78 8.80
CA ILE A 496 10.82 0.11 9.31
C ILE A 496 9.61 -0.76 9.65
N LYS A 497 9.21 -0.78 10.92
CA LYS A 497 8.00 -1.46 11.36
C LYS A 497 6.83 -0.48 11.35
N CYS A 498 5.69 -0.93 10.86
CA CYS A 498 4.42 -0.22 10.96
C CYS A 498 3.49 -1.06 11.83
N TYR A 499 3.03 -0.46 12.93
CA TYR A 499 1.99 -1.01 13.77
C TYR A 499 0.66 -0.34 13.45
N TYR A 500 -0.37 -1.16 13.28
CA TYR A 500 -1.72 -0.71 12.99
C TYR A 500 -2.71 -1.62 13.69
N ASP A 501 -3.92 -1.10 13.85
CA ASP A 501 -5.06 -1.86 14.30
C ASP A 501 -6.06 -2.06 13.17
N GLU A 502 -6.67 -3.25 13.07
CA GLU A 502 -7.55 -3.57 11.96
C GLU A 502 -8.84 -2.74 12.01
N GLN A 503 -9.36 -2.48 13.21
CA GLN A 503 -10.63 -1.79 13.40
C GLN A 503 -10.45 -0.27 13.39
N ARG A 504 -9.44 0.24 14.11
CA ARG A 504 -9.23 1.69 14.28
C ARG A 504 -8.37 2.33 13.22
N SER A 505 -7.40 1.61 12.64
CA SER A 505 -6.50 2.20 11.64
C SER A 505 -7.13 2.20 10.26
N ILE A 506 -6.92 3.30 9.55
CA ILE A 506 -7.52 3.55 8.24
C ILE A 506 -6.42 3.66 7.18
N ARG A 507 -6.64 3.09 5.99
CA ARG A 507 -5.73 3.19 4.82
C ARG A 507 -4.27 2.80 5.17
N GLY A 508 -3.28 3.52 4.61
CA GLY A 508 -1.86 3.30 4.89
C GLY A 508 -1.43 1.86 4.62
N ALA A 509 -0.73 1.26 5.58
CA ALA A 509 -0.21 -0.11 5.48
C ALA A 509 -1.30 -1.16 5.19
N LYS A 510 -2.55 -0.95 5.67
CA LYS A 510 -3.69 -1.86 5.43
C LYS A 510 -3.97 -2.07 3.93
N LEU A 511 -3.73 -1.05 3.10
CA LEU A 511 -3.92 -1.13 1.64
C LEU A 511 -2.91 -2.06 0.98
N CYS A 512 -1.70 -2.15 1.52
CA CYS A 512 -0.63 -2.95 0.95
C CYS A 512 -0.78 -4.43 1.33
N VAL A 513 -1.22 -4.73 2.56
CA VAL A 513 -1.37 -6.10 3.07
C VAL A 513 -2.36 -6.91 2.24
N VAL A 514 -3.47 -6.30 1.82
CA VAL A 514 -4.51 -6.97 1.02
C VAL A 514 -4.07 -7.22 -0.43
N LYS A 515 -3.07 -6.47 -0.94
CA LYS A 515 -2.67 -6.55 -2.35
C LYS A 515 -1.74 -7.72 -2.60
N THR A 516 -2.15 -8.60 -3.50
CA THR A 516 -1.31 -9.69 -4.00
C THR A 516 -0.09 -9.14 -4.74
N HIS A 517 1.11 -9.57 -4.36
CA HIS A 517 2.35 -9.24 -5.08
C HIS A 517 2.30 -9.75 -6.52
N ARG A 518 2.37 -8.84 -7.50
CA ARG A 518 2.39 -9.16 -8.93
C ARG A 518 3.80 -8.91 -9.47
N LYS A 519 4.42 -9.95 -10.02
CA LYS A 519 5.74 -9.84 -10.66
C LYS A 519 5.67 -8.82 -11.81
N ARG A 520 6.42 -7.71 -11.70
CA ARG A 520 6.54 -6.71 -12.77
C ARG A 520 7.05 -7.39 -14.04
N GLN A 521 6.33 -7.24 -15.14
CA GLN A 521 6.82 -7.63 -16.46
C GLN A 521 7.90 -6.63 -16.86
N PRO A 522 9.11 -7.08 -17.25
CA PRO A 522 10.13 -6.17 -17.74
C PRO A 522 9.58 -5.44 -18.97
N MET A 523 9.68 -4.10 -18.97
CA MET A 523 9.28 -3.29 -20.11
C MET A 523 10.15 -3.67 -21.30
N GLU A 524 9.57 -4.34 -22.29
CA GLU A 524 10.28 -4.67 -23.53
C GLU A 524 10.62 -3.36 -24.25
N MET A 525 11.89 -2.96 -24.18
CA MET A 525 12.40 -1.86 -24.98
C MET A 525 12.27 -2.26 -26.45
N VAL A 526 11.37 -1.59 -27.19
CA VAL A 526 11.22 -1.81 -28.63
C VAL A 526 12.53 -1.39 -29.28
N GLY A 527 13.26 -2.36 -29.80
CA GLY A 527 14.53 -2.13 -30.47
C GLY A 527 14.40 -1.12 -31.60
N VAL A 528 15.40 -0.25 -31.70
CA VAL A 528 15.64 0.80 -32.69
C VAL A 528 14.89 0.60 -34.02
N SER A 529 14.19 1.63 -34.49
CA SER A 529 13.51 1.63 -35.78
C SER A 529 14.49 1.26 -36.90
N GLN A 530 14.27 0.12 -37.53
CA GLN A 530 15.16 -0.38 -38.58
C GLN A 530 15.02 0.47 -39.85
N ILE A 531 16.15 0.94 -40.39
CA ILE A 531 16.21 1.62 -41.69
C ILE A 531 16.09 0.55 -42.79
N ILE A 532 15.01 0.61 -43.57
CA ILE A 532 14.72 -0.39 -44.61
C ILE A 532 15.37 0.06 -45.93
N THR A 533 16.31 -0.72 -46.44
CA THR A 533 16.85 -0.57 -47.80
C THR A 533 16.05 -1.45 -48.77
N PRO A 534 15.31 -0.89 -49.74
CA PRO A 534 14.34 -1.65 -50.55
C PRO A 534 14.97 -2.64 -51.54
N HIS A 535 16.26 -2.52 -51.86
CA HIS A 535 16.97 -3.36 -52.85
C HIS A 535 18.22 -4.06 -52.30
N ALA A 536 18.36 -4.18 -50.98
CA ALA A 536 19.48 -4.94 -50.42
C ALA A 536 19.37 -6.43 -50.78
N LEU A 537 20.49 -7.02 -51.18
CA LEU A 537 20.59 -8.47 -51.38
C LEU A 537 20.18 -9.21 -50.10
N PRO A 538 19.64 -10.44 -50.20
CA PRO A 538 19.20 -11.22 -49.02
C PRO A 538 20.25 -11.35 -47.92
N LEU A 539 21.54 -11.37 -48.27
CA LEU A 539 22.67 -11.41 -47.32
C LEU A 539 22.85 -10.13 -46.50
N PHE A 540 22.45 -8.96 -47.04
CA PHE A 540 22.57 -7.65 -46.38
C PHE A 540 21.25 -7.15 -45.79
N ARG A 541 20.16 -7.92 -45.97
CA ARG A 541 18.87 -7.61 -45.38
C ARG A 541 18.90 -7.97 -43.91
N GLN A 542 19.10 -6.98 -43.06
CA GLN A 542 19.05 -7.16 -41.60
C GLN A 542 17.70 -7.80 -41.21
N GLU A 543 17.74 -8.82 -40.36
CA GLU A 543 16.51 -9.44 -39.85
C GLU A 543 15.68 -8.40 -39.09
N LYS A 544 14.36 -8.42 -39.31
CA LYS A 544 13.43 -7.52 -38.60
C LYS A 544 13.64 -7.68 -37.10
N SER A 545 13.87 -6.58 -36.37
CA SER A 545 13.85 -6.64 -34.91
C SER A 545 12.46 -7.11 -34.46
N ARG A 546 12.40 -8.27 -33.80
CA ARG A 546 11.14 -8.83 -33.28
C ARG A 546 11.11 -8.58 -31.78
N THR A 547 9.93 -8.23 -31.26
CA THR A 547 9.64 -8.22 -29.82
C THR A 547 10.08 -9.54 -29.19
N SER A 548 10.69 -9.49 -28.00
CA SER A 548 11.22 -10.68 -27.32
C SER A 548 10.14 -11.75 -27.15
N ARG A 549 8.90 -11.36 -26.85
CA ARG A 549 7.74 -12.25 -26.81
C ARG A 549 7.53 -13.06 -28.09
N LYS A 550 7.52 -12.44 -29.27
CA LYS A 550 7.37 -13.15 -30.57
C LYS A 550 8.57 -14.04 -30.88
N ARG A 551 9.77 -13.66 -30.42
CA ARG A 551 10.98 -14.49 -30.56
C ARG A 551 10.90 -15.72 -29.66
N MET A 552 10.48 -15.55 -28.41
CA MET A 552 10.22 -16.61 -27.43
C MET A 552 9.11 -17.54 -27.90
N GLU A 553 8.00 -17.01 -28.41
CA GLU A 553 6.89 -17.80 -28.94
C GLU A 553 7.32 -18.62 -30.16
N LYS A 554 8.06 -18.02 -31.10
CA LYS A 554 8.66 -18.76 -32.22
C LYS A 554 9.68 -19.80 -31.76
N ALA A 555 10.52 -19.48 -30.77
CA ALA A 555 11.49 -20.41 -30.19
C ALA A 555 10.79 -21.57 -29.46
N ARG A 556 9.61 -21.33 -28.87
CA ARG A 556 8.76 -22.35 -28.25
C ARG A 556 8.12 -23.27 -29.27
N MET A 557 7.84 -22.75 -30.47
CA MET A 557 7.33 -23.55 -31.61
C MET A 557 8.43 -24.33 -32.34
N ASP A 558 9.69 -23.93 -32.19
CA ASP A 558 10.84 -24.58 -32.81
C ASP A 558 11.22 -25.85 -32.03
N PRO A 559 11.08 -27.06 -32.61
CA PRO A 559 11.36 -28.33 -31.93
C PRO A 559 12.73 -28.39 -31.27
N VAL A 560 13.74 -27.89 -31.98
CA VAL A 560 15.15 -28.01 -31.59
C VAL A 560 15.47 -27.04 -30.44
N LYS A 561 14.93 -25.82 -30.49
CA LYS A 561 15.16 -24.81 -29.45
C LYS A 561 14.30 -25.00 -28.21
N SER A 562 13.09 -25.52 -28.36
CA SER A 562 12.19 -25.82 -27.25
C SER A 562 12.54 -27.11 -26.51
N GLN A 563 13.48 -27.91 -27.04
CA GLN A 563 13.81 -29.26 -26.56
C GLN A 563 12.55 -30.11 -26.33
N ARG A 564 11.53 -29.91 -27.17
CA ARG A 564 10.29 -30.67 -27.03
C ARG A 564 10.62 -32.15 -27.31
N PRO A 565 10.18 -33.09 -26.46
CA PRO A 565 10.28 -34.50 -26.78
C PRO A 565 9.58 -34.78 -28.11
N ASP A 566 10.17 -35.64 -28.94
CA ASP A 566 9.55 -36.03 -30.19
C ASP A 566 8.18 -36.65 -29.90
N LEU A 567 7.16 -36.19 -30.64
CA LEU A 567 5.83 -36.77 -30.53
C LEU A 567 5.89 -38.24 -30.96
N PRO A 568 5.09 -39.12 -30.36
CA PRO A 568 5.04 -40.51 -30.77
C PRO A 568 4.66 -40.60 -32.26
N ILE A 569 5.53 -41.23 -33.04
CA ILE A 569 5.32 -41.48 -34.47
C ILE A 569 4.05 -42.34 -34.63
N THR A 570 3.09 -41.85 -35.41
CA THR A 570 1.76 -42.46 -35.54
C THR A 570 1.72 -43.60 -36.57
N SER A 571 2.79 -43.81 -37.35
CA SER A 571 2.88 -44.90 -38.31
C SER A 571 4.33 -45.24 -38.70
N GLY A 572 4.67 -46.53 -38.69
CA GLY A 572 5.87 -47.06 -39.37
C GLY A 572 6.99 -47.56 -38.47
N GLN A 573 7.74 -48.52 -39.02
CA GLN A 573 8.70 -49.44 -38.38
C GLN A 573 9.71 -48.76 -37.44
N GLY A 574 9.73 -49.23 -36.18
CA GLY A 574 10.65 -48.74 -35.15
C GLY A 574 10.33 -49.23 -33.73
N GLY A 575 9.61 -50.34 -33.59
CA GLY A 575 9.39 -50.98 -32.29
C GLY A 575 8.08 -50.64 -31.57
N ARG A 576 7.09 -50.03 -32.23
CA ARG A 576 5.70 -50.01 -31.71
C ARG A 576 4.70 -50.32 -32.81
N VAL A 577 3.82 -51.28 -32.52
CA VAL A 577 2.86 -51.87 -33.45
C VAL A 577 1.78 -50.84 -33.78
N ALA A 578 1.69 -50.44 -35.05
CA ALA A 578 0.59 -49.62 -35.53
C ALA A 578 -0.72 -50.41 -35.44
N SER A 579 -1.78 -49.74 -34.96
CA SER A 579 -3.14 -50.29 -34.95
C SER A 579 -3.52 -50.73 -36.37
N SER A 580 -4.04 -51.96 -36.48
CA SER A 580 -4.32 -52.67 -37.74
C SER A 580 -5.06 -51.79 -38.75
N GLY A 581 -4.35 -51.36 -39.79
CA GLY A 581 -4.89 -50.57 -40.89
C GLY A 581 -4.48 -51.13 -42.24
N GLY A 582 -5.47 -51.54 -43.04
CA GLY A 582 -5.48 -51.55 -44.52
C GLY A 582 -4.50 -52.43 -45.30
N THR A 583 -3.50 -53.05 -44.69
CA THR A 583 -2.48 -53.82 -45.42
C THR A 583 -2.84 -55.30 -45.58
N LEU A 584 -2.22 -55.97 -46.56
CA LEU A 584 -2.35 -57.43 -46.81
C LEU A 584 -2.10 -58.26 -45.53
N SER A 585 -1.23 -57.79 -44.64
CA SER A 585 -0.99 -58.40 -43.33
C SER A 585 -2.22 -58.39 -42.42
N SER A 586 -3.07 -57.36 -42.47
CA SER A 586 -4.35 -57.31 -41.76
C SER A 586 -5.38 -58.27 -42.36
N TYR A 587 -5.38 -58.44 -43.70
CA TYR A 587 -6.21 -59.44 -44.39
C TYR A 587 -5.79 -60.87 -44.03
N VAL A 588 -4.49 -61.14 -43.94
CA VAL A 588 -3.93 -62.43 -43.50
C VAL A 588 -4.26 -62.68 -42.03
N ILE A 589 -4.12 -61.71 -41.13
CA ILE A 589 -4.48 -61.89 -39.72
C ILE A 589 -5.99 -62.12 -39.56
N ARG A 590 -6.85 -61.45 -40.34
CA ARG A 590 -8.30 -61.77 -40.30
C ARG A 590 -8.59 -63.17 -40.84
N ASN A 591 -8.03 -63.54 -41.98
CA ASN A 591 -8.43 -64.80 -42.62
C ASN A 591 -7.73 -66.04 -42.04
N LEU A 592 -6.47 -65.94 -41.61
CA LEU A 592 -5.74 -67.02 -40.94
C LEU A 592 -5.84 -66.99 -39.41
N GLY A 593 -6.11 -65.83 -38.80
CA GLY A 593 -6.26 -65.70 -37.35
C GLY A 593 -7.68 -66.03 -36.84
N LEU A 594 -8.71 -65.93 -37.69
CA LEU A 594 -10.08 -66.36 -37.34
C LEU A 594 -10.37 -67.84 -37.66
N SER A 595 -9.53 -68.52 -38.46
CA SER A 595 -9.55 -69.98 -38.45
C SER A 595 -8.96 -70.42 -37.12
N LYS A 596 -9.83 -70.74 -36.15
CA LYS A 596 -9.43 -71.30 -34.85
C LYS A 596 -8.36 -72.35 -35.07
N ARG A 597 -7.10 -72.04 -34.77
CA ARG A 597 -6.11 -73.07 -34.46
C ARG A 597 -6.64 -73.70 -33.18
N VAL A 598 -7.14 -74.92 -33.30
CA VAL A 598 -7.91 -75.59 -32.25
C VAL A 598 -7.05 -75.88 -31.00
N ASP A 599 -5.74 -75.65 -31.05
CA ASP A 599 -4.81 -76.25 -30.09
C ASP A 599 -3.99 -75.26 -29.24
N ASP A 600 -4.15 -73.94 -29.37
CA ASP A 600 -3.29 -73.00 -28.63
C ASP A 600 -3.85 -72.56 -27.25
N ASP A 601 -5.13 -72.78 -26.95
CA ASP A 601 -5.79 -72.30 -25.71
C ASP A 601 -6.50 -73.39 -24.87
N GLN A 602 -6.28 -74.69 -25.14
CA GLN A 602 -6.84 -75.74 -24.27
C GLN A 602 -5.83 -76.18 -23.22
N ASP A 603 -6.19 -75.97 -21.94
CA ASP A 603 -5.46 -76.58 -20.83
C ASP A 603 -5.42 -78.10 -21.03
N PRO A 604 -4.25 -78.75 -20.87
CA PRO A 604 -4.07 -80.17 -21.18
C PRO A 604 -5.03 -81.06 -20.38
N ARG A 605 -5.47 -80.60 -19.21
CA ARG A 605 -6.46 -81.27 -18.37
C ARG A 605 -7.84 -81.33 -19.00
N GLU A 606 -8.33 -80.22 -19.57
CA GLU A 606 -9.65 -80.18 -20.21
C GLU A 606 -9.66 -80.98 -21.51
N ALA A 607 -8.56 -80.90 -22.28
CA ALA A 607 -8.39 -81.69 -23.49
C ALA A 607 -8.43 -83.20 -23.21
N ILE A 608 -7.75 -83.67 -22.16
CA ILE A 608 -7.77 -85.09 -21.77
C ILE A 608 -9.15 -85.50 -21.23
N LEU A 609 -9.80 -84.66 -20.42
CA LEU A 609 -11.14 -84.93 -19.87
C LEU A 609 -12.21 -85.05 -20.97
N LYS A 610 -12.09 -84.27 -22.05
CA LYS A 610 -13.01 -84.33 -23.19
C LYS A 610 -13.06 -85.74 -23.81
N TYR A 611 -11.91 -86.40 -23.92
CA TYR A 611 -11.82 -87.76 -24.47
C TYR A 611 -12.04 -88.88 -23.44
N ALA A 612 -12.15 -88.55 -22.15
CA ALA A 612 -12.33 -89.53 -21.08
C ALA A 612 -13.69 -90.25 -21.16
N LYS A 613 -14.76 -89.55 -21.59
CA LYS A 613 -16.09 -90.15 -21.80
C LYS A 613 -16.09 -91.10 -23.00
N ASP A 614 -15.53 -90.66 -24.13
CA ASP A 614 -15.41 -91.47 -25.34
C ASP A 614 -14.56 -92.74 -25.11
N ALA A 615 -13.49 -92.63 -24.31
CA ALA A 615 -12.65 -93.78 -23.94
C ALA A 615 -13.36 -94.79 -23.02
N ALA A 616 -14.31 -94.32 -22.18
CA ALA A 616 -15.11 -95.19 -21.33
C ALA A 616 -16.21 -95.92 -22.11
N GLU A 617 -16.83 -95.26 -23.08
CA GLU A 617 -17.90 -95.81 -23.92
C GLU A 617 -17.36 -96.77 -25.00
N ASN A 618 -16.17 -96.50 -25.57
CA ASN A 618 -15.55 -97.32 -26.61
C ASN A 618 -14.15 -97.86 -26.22
N PRO A 619 -14.08 -98.84 -25.29
CA PRO A 619 -12.82 -99.40 -24.78
C PRO A 619 -12.22 -100.43 -25.74
N TYR A 620 -11.91 -100.05 -26.98
CA TYR A 620 -11.39 -101.00 -27.99
C TYR A 620 -9.87 -101.22 -27.87
N TRP A 621 -9.10 -100.19 -27.53
CA TRP A 621 -7.66 -100.19 -27.73
C TRP A 621 -6.81 -100.63 -26.52
N ILE A 622 -7.20 -100.30 -25.28
CA ILE A 622 -6.32 -100.46 -24.09
C ILE A 622 -7.04 -101.15 -22.92
N ALA A 623 -8.27 -100.73 -22.62
CA ALA A 623 -9.03 -101.20 -21.45
C ALA A 623 -9.30 -102.72 -21.36
N PRO A 624 -9.44 -103.52 -22.46
CA PRO A 624 -9.63 -104.96 -22.36
C PRO A 624 -8.43 -105.70 -21.74
N ALA A 625 -7.21 -105.22 -22.00
CA ALA A 625 -5.96 -105.83 -21.53
C ALA A 625 -5.72 -105.65 -20.02
N TYR A 626 -6.30 -104.59 -19.42
CA TYR A 626 -6.08 -104.23 -18.01
C TYR A 626 -7.25 -104.57 -17.09
N LYS A 627 -8.33 -105.20 -17.60
CA LYS A 627 -9.50 -105.58 -16.80
C LYS A 627 -9.18 -106.46 -15.57
N GLN A 628 -8.13 -107.28 -15.64
CA GLN A 628 -7.76 -108.19 -14.54
C GLN A 628 -6.75 -107.59 -13.56
N THR A 629 -5.96 -106.60 -13.96
CA THR A 629 -4.81 -106.07 -13.20
C THR A 629 -5.01 -104.64 -12.69
N GLN A 630 -6.14 -104.00 -13.01
CA GLN A 630 -6.39 -102.62 -12.61
C GLN A 630 -6.73 -102.52 -11.11
N PRO A 631 -5.94 -101.80 -10.30
CA PRO A 631 -6.23 -101.62 -8.88
C PRO A 631 -7.50 -100.76 -8.69
N LYS A 632 -8.29 -101.09 -7.65
CA LYS A 632 -9.45 -100.27 -7.26
C LYS A 632 -8.95 -98.96 -6.65
N ALA A 633 -9.30 -97.83 -7.28
CA ALA A 633 -8.99 -96.51 -6.75
C ALA A 633 -9.81 -96.26 -5.47
N ILE A 634 -9.11 -96.06 -4.35
CA ILE A 634 -9.70 -95.60 -3.09
C ILE A 634 -9.55 -94.07 -3.08
N PHE A 635 -10.66 -93.36 -3.26
CA PHE A 635 -10.68 -91.91 -3.11
C PHE A 635 -10.80 -91.57 -1.62
N SER A 636 -10.04 -90.57 -1.14
CA SER A 636 -10.20 -90.05 0.21
C SER A 636 -11.55 -89.32 0.33
N GLU A 637 -12.34 -89.66 1.35
CA GLU A 637 -13.54 -88.90 1.68
C GLU A 637 -13.13 -87.53 2.26
N LYS A 638 -13.55 -86.47 1.57
CA LYS A 638 -13.67 -85.05 2.00
C LYS A 638 -12.53 -84.51 2.88
N LEU A 639 -11.66 -83.69 2.27
CA LEU A 639 -10.92 -82.63 2.98
C LEU A 639 -11.57 -81.27 2.72
N PRO A 640 -11.51 -80.32 3.67
CA PRO A 640 -12.28 -79.08 3.67
C PRO A 640 -11.80 -78.08 2.62
N ALA A 641 -12.73 -77.23 2.19
CA ALA A 641 -12.52 -76.16 1.24
C ALA A 641 -11.51 -75.13 1.74
N ASP A 642 -10.33 -75.11 1.13
CA ASP A 642 -9.43 -73.94 1.15
C ASP A 642 -8.51 -74.00 -0.07
N GLU A 643 -9.04 -73.63 -1.24
CA GLU A 643 -8.22 -73.15 -2.37
C GLU A 643 -8.87 -71.89 -2.97
N PRO A 644 -8.10 -70.83 -3.24
CA PRO A 644 -8.60 -69.51 -3.61
C PRO A 644 -9.19 -69.47 -5.03
N ALA A 645 -10.25 -68.67 -5.18
CA ALA A 645 -11.06 -68.54 -6.38
C ALA A 645 -10.26 -68.17 -7.63
N THR A 646 -10.57 -68.86 -8.73
CA THR A 646 -10.13 -68.57 -10.09
C THR A 646 -10.48 -67.13 -10.48
N LYS A 647 -9.45 -66.36 -10.85
CA LYS A 647 -9.62 -64.98 -11.35
C LYS A 647 -10.52 -64.98 -12.59
N LYS A 648 -11.68 -64.33 -12.48
CA LYS A 648 -12.58 -64.06 -13.61
C LYS A 648 -11.87 -63.16 -14.64
N PRO A 649 -12.05 -63.41 -15.95
CA PRO A 649 -11.59 -62.49 -16.99
C PRO A 649 -12.46 -61.23 -17.00
N LYS A 650 -11.82 -60.07 -17.12
CA LYS A 650 -12.50 -58.77 -17.27
C LYS A 650 -13.20 -58.73 -18.63
N THR A 651 -14.52 -58.54 -18.63
CA THR A 651 -15.31 -58.21 -19.81
C THR A 651 -15.13 -56.73 -20.16
N GLU A 652 -14.89 -56.45 -21.44
CA GLU A 652 -14.84 -55.12 -22.03
C GLU A 652 -16.23 -54.47 -22.02
N ALA A 653 -16.50 -53.69 -20.97
CA ALA A 653 -17.53 -52.67 -20.96
C ALA A 653 -17.06 -51.55 -20.01
N ASP A 654 -15.88 -51.01 -20.30
CA ASP A 654 -15.40 -49.70 -19.82
C ASP A 654 -14.16 -49.33 -20.65
N LYS A 655 -14.40 -48.55 -21.70
CA LYS A 655 -13.41 -47.78 -22.45
C LYS A 655 -14.01 -46.45 -22.86
#